data_AF-A0AAW0E7S3-F1
#
_entry.id   AF-A0AAW0E7S3-F1
#
_cell.length_a   1.000
_cell.length_b   1.000
_cell.length_c   1.000
_cell.angle_alpha   90.00
_cell.angle_beta   90.00
_cell.angle_gamma   90.00
#
_symmetry.space_group_name_H-M   'P 1'
#
loop_
_entity.id
_entity.type
_entity.pdbx_description
1 polymer ?
#
loop_
_entity_poly.entity_id
_entity_poly.type
_entity_poly.pdbx_seq_one_letter_code
_entity_poly.pdbx_strand_id
1 'polypeptide(L)'
;MYNGIGLTTPRGSGTNGYVVRNMSALRSYEPARDRADAWDAKPPQHREPDEGILEHERKRQVEVKCLELQLELEEKEELDEEDIEKQVDALRQKLLANLKSYAPSAKSLKASDTHAIAAAKKAELNKMARALGTRGDYTEGEAFDREKQEENKLKRMVEREERERRREEDRARMEEQKAKWEAERRERDRLRRRQEDRMRQEREGRQDRGMPPPPVPPGRGGPRDDRDSYRTRRPSSRSRSPPPRRGRRDSPPPRERTPPPSRSKRIAAVAAQPLHQDVTARLLTDSMTRLLPDEVVQSLGLSLLLAGHHLVDGVNHLLPDVDEVVLCPAILQCPLAQGPQAVVHEAETRRPMRHFFDRVVSPKKIQPARPRPVSSIPSSPSTKYKEPTHLPLNAQSQSDYTKATLTRASNYLLGVYARPDFVLSHGKGSRVWDTEGREFLDFSAGIAVNALGHSDEGVAKTLAEQSGKLLHASNVYHNEWAGKLAELLVNLTRVEGGLGYPAGEHTHAPAETNIPKVFFANSGTEANEGALKIARKVGKDRWAAKSGKPWDSKDCSKIRIASFEQSFHGRSIGALSVTNTPKYQLPFAPLVPGIDIGKINDFGNLTALVGEDTCAVIVEPIQGEGGINAASQEWLAALRRRCDAVGAVLIFDEIQCGLYRTGTLWAHSALPTECHPDIVTMAKPLANGYPIGAVLLRDAVAQTMTAGTHGTTFGGSPLACAVGYRVLSRLSEKPFVSQIAETSAYLIGRLERLPQWFPEILQPSVRGRGLILGLGFRDLDHPGRLVGMARERGVFILTAGKDAVRLVPSLNVTKNEVDFAIDVLESCLGEIQRTKS
;
A
#
# COMPACT_ATOMS: atom_id res chain seq x y z
N MET A 1 -28.00 2.00 14.33
CA MET A 1 -28.49 1.63 15.68
C MET A 1 -29.04 0.21 15.61
N TYR A 2 -29.23 -0.44 16.77
CA TYR A 2 -29.42 -1.90 16.92
C TYR A 2 -28.14 -2.71 16.57
N ASN A 3 -27.74 -3.73 17.34
CA ASN A 3 -28.22 -4.06 18.68
C ASN A 3 -27.11 -4.69 19.56
N GLY A 4 -27.15 -4.39 20.87
CA GLY A 4 -26.16 -4.90 21.83
C GLY A 4 -26.58 -6.25 22.40
N ILE A 5 -26.01 -7.34 21.87
CA ILE A 5 -26.05 -8.67 22.51
C ILE A 5 -24.60 -9.12 22.69
N GLY A 6 -24.01 -8.74 23.82
CA GLY A 6 -22.71 -9.26 24.24
C GLY A 6 -22.90 -10.66 24.84
N LEU A 7 -22.32 -11.69 24.21
CA LEU A 7 -22.30 -13.04 24.75
C LEU A 7 -21.38 -13.10 25.98
N THR A 8 -21.97 -13.16 27.17
CA THR A 8 -21.24 -13.50 28.39
C THR A 8 -20.94 -14.99 28.43
N THR A 9 -19.68 -15.34 28.73
CA THR A 9 -19.28 -16.72 29.06
C THR A 9 -18.37 -16.70 30.29
N PRO A 10 -18.31 -17.77 31.11
CA PRO A 10 -17.71 -17.70 32.45
C PRO A 10 -16.17 -17.68 32.51
N ARG A 11 -15.48 -17.64 31.37
CA ARG A 11 -14.01 -17.51 31.29
C ARG A 11 -13.67 -16.52 30.19
N GLY A 12 -12.94 -15.46 30.57
CA GLY A 12 -12.59 -14.35 29.68
C GLY A 12 -11.70 -14.78 28.50
N SER A 13 -11.60 -13.90 27.50
CA SER A 13 -10.89 -14.15 26.24
C SER A 13 -9.43 -14.53 26.44
N GLY A 14 -9.12 -15.80 26.16
CA GLY A 14 -7.76 -16.35 26.16
C GLY A 14 -6.92 -15.89 24.97
N THR A 15 -6.63 -14.58 24.86
CA THR A 15 -5.56 -14.09 23.99
C THR A 15 -4.21 -14.42 24.64
N ASN A 16 -3.73 -15.64 24.41
CA ASN A 16 -2.45 -16.13 24.94
C ASN A 16 -1.29 -15.49 24.16
N GLY A 17 -1.07 -14.20 24.41
CA GLY A 17 -0.03 -13.40 23.78
C GLY A 17 1.35 -13.78 24.29
N TYR A 18 2.01 -14.74 23.64
CA TYR A 18 3.43 -14.99 23.82
C TYR A 18 4.23 -13.77 23.36
N VAL A 19 4.58 -12.90 24.30
CA VAL A 19 5.49 -11.76 24.08
C VAL A 19 6.90 -12.31 23.92
N VAL A 20 7.28 -12.66 22.69
CA VAL A 20 8.67 -12.97 22.35
C VAL A 20 9.49 -11.70 22.52
N ARG A 21 10.39 -11.70 23.51
CA ARG A 21 11.33 -10.59 23.74
C ARG A 21 12.20 -10.41 22.50
N ASN A 22 12.23 -9.21 21.93
CA ASN A 22 13.14 -8.91 20.83
C ASN A 22 14.59 -8.89 21.36
N MET A 23 15.43 -9.77 20.81
CA MET A 23 16.83 -9.98 21.21
C MET A 23 17.82 -9.38 20.19
N SER A 24 17.40 -8.37 19.41
CA SER A 24 18.23 -7.69 18.41
C SER A 24 19.26 -6.71 19.01
N ALA A 25 20.14 -7.21 19.88
CA ALA A 25 21.35 -6.52 20.34
C ALA A 25 22.46 -7.55 20.53
N LEU A 26 23.46 -7.54 19.63
CA LEU A 26 24.63 -8.42 19.72
C LEU A 26 25.49 -8.03 20.91
N ARG A 27 25.36 -8.74 22.03
CA ARG A 27 26.37 -8.77 23.09
C ARG A 27 27.51 -9.70 22.70
N SER A 28 28.72 -9.36 23.13
CA SER A 28 29.85 -10.27 23.20
C SER A 28 29.49 -11.53 24.00
N TYR A 29 30.11 -12.66 23.66
CA TYR A 29 29.82 -13.95 24.29
C TYR A 29 30.36 -13.99 25.74
N GLU A 30 29.47 -13.79 26.70
CA GLU A 30 29.73 -14.01 28.13
C GLU A 30 29.41 -15.49 28.49
N PRO A 31 30.37 -16.24 29.08
CA PRO A 31 30.19 -17.58 29.61
C PRO A 31 28.95 -17.76 30.51
N ALA A 32 28.46 -19.00 30.61
CA ALA A 32 27.26 -19.32 31.38
C ALA A 32 27.42 -19.13 32.90
N ARG A 33 28.66 -19.12 33.41
CA ARG A 33 28.96 -18.93 34.85
C ARG A 33 28.64 -17.50 35.28
N ASP A 34 29.12 -16.53 34.52
CA ASP A 34 29.00 -15.10 34.80
C ASP A 34 27.53 -14.62 34.78
N ARG A 35 26.63 -15.38 34.15
CA ARG A 35 25.18 -15.11 34.12
C ARG A 35 24.44 -15.51 35.39
N ALA A 36 25.01 -16.39 36.22
CA ALA A 36 24.46 -16.67 37.55
C ALA A 36 24.73 -15.47 38.45
N ASP A 37 26.01 -15.08 38.54
CA ASP A 37 26.47 -13.94 39.34
C ASP A 37 25.83 -12.61 38.89
N ALA A 38 25.47 -12.47 37.61
CA ALA A 38 24.76 -11.30 37.07
C ALA A 38 23.33 -11.09 37.60
N TRP A 39 22.71 -12.06 38.28
CA TRP A 39 21.39 -11.88 38.90
C TRP A 39 21.48 -11.43 40.38
N ASP A 40 22.58 -11.78 41.07
CA ASP A 40 22.90 -11.30 42.42
C ASP A 40 23.80 -10.03 42.40
N ALA A 41 24.27 -9.62 41.22
CA ALA A 41 24.98 -8.37 41.00
C ALA A 41 24.11 -7.17 41.41
N LYS A 42 24.56 -6.41 42.42
CA LYS A 42 23.92 -5.17 42.84
C LYS A 42 23.76 -4.21 41.64
N PRO A 43 22.64 -3.47 41.53
CA PRO A 43 22.44 -2.50 40.47
C PRO A 43 23.62 -1.52 40.38
N PRO A 44 24.07 -1.15 39.16
CA PRO A 44 25.21 -0.27 38.99
C PRO A 44 24.89 1.10 39.59
N GLN A 45 25.53 1.43 40.72
CA GLN A 45 25.27 2.67 41.44
C GLN A 45 25.58 3.88 40.55
N HIS A 46 24.53 4.56 40.10
CA HIS A 46 24.66 5.84 39.45
C HIS A 46 25.30 6.83 40.42
N ARG A 47 26.44 7.42 40.04
CA ARG A 47 27.09 8.47 40.83
C ARG A 47 26.12 9.62 41.00
N GLU A 48 25.77 9.90 42.25
CA GLU A 48 24.97 11.06 42.63
C GLU A 48 25.71 12.37 42.29
N PRO A 49 24.98 13.46 41.97
CA PRO A 49 25.58 14.79 41.95
C PRO A 49 26.00 15.18 43.37
N ASP A 50 27.24 15.63 43.52
CA ASP A 50 27.74 16.20 44.78
C ASP A 50 27.51 17.70 44.74
N GLU A 51 26.59 18.22 45.58
CA GLU A 51 26.30 19.67 45.60
C GLU A 51 27.45 20.50 46.16
N GLY A 52 28.36 19.94 46.96
CA GLY A 52 29.57 20.63 47.40
C GLY A 52 30.53 20.90 46.25
N ILE A 53 30.75 19.89 45.39
CA ILE A 53 31.53 20.05 44.15
C ILE A 53 30.83 21.05 43.20
N LEU A 54 29.51 20.93 43.03
CA LEU A 54 28.75 21.84 42.15
C LEU A 54 28.71 23.29 42.67
N GLU A 55 28.66 23.50 43.98
CA GLU A 55 28.75 24.84 44.58
C GLU A 55 30.18 25.41 44.45
N HIS A 56 31.20 24.58 44.61
CA HIS A 56 32.60 24.97 44.38
C HIS A 56 32.86 25.34 42.91
N GLU A 57 32.33 24.59 41.94
CA GLU A 57 32.40 24.94 40.51
C GLU A 57 31.70 26.28 40.21
N ARG A 58 30.51 26.52 40.77
CA ARG A 58 29.79 27.80 40.63
C ARG A 58 30.60 28.96 41.23
N LYS A 59 31.17 28.79 42.42
CA LYS A 59 32.05 29.80 43.07
C LYS A 59 33.30 30.08 42.25
N ARG A 60 33.95 29.05 41.70
CA ARG A 60 35.11 29.22 40.81
C ARG A 60 34.76 30.03 39.55
N GLN A 61 33.56 29.86 38.98
CA GLN A 61 33.10 30.68 37.84
C GLN A 61 32.84 32.15 38.22
N VAL A 62 32.50 32.45 39.48
CA VAL A 62 32.41 33.82 39.98
C VAL A 62 33.81 34.43 40.08
N GLU A 63 34.76 33.75 40.73
CA GLU A 63 36.12 34.27 40.90
C GLU A 63 36.87 34.46 39.57
N VAL A 64 36.67 33.57 38.58
CA VAL A 64 37.20 33.79 37.22
C VAL A 64 36.69 35.10 36.62
N LYS A 65 35.42 35.46 36.82
CA LYS A 65 34.85 36.72 36.31
C LYS A 65 35.28 37.95 37.09
N CYS A 66 35.57 37.80 38.38
CA CYS A 66 36.19 38.83 39.18
C CYS A 66 37.63 39.12 38.70
N LEU A 67 38.39 38.07 38.35
CA LEU A 67 39.73 38.19 37.76
C LEU A 67 39.71 38.73 36.32
N GLU A 68 38.74 38.33 35.49
CA GLU A 68 38.52 38.90 34.15
C GLU A 68 38.26 40.42 34.25
N LEU A 69 37.38 40.87 35.15
CA LEU A 69 37.16 42.31 35.38
C LEU A 69 38.40 42.99 35.96
N GLN A 70 39.11 42.37 36.90
CA GLN A 70 40.31 42.94 37.50
C GLN A 70 41.37 43.25 36.43
N LEU A 71 41.69 42.27 35.57
CA LEU A 71 42.62 42.45 34.46
C LEU A 71 42.13 43.51 33.46
N GLU A 72 40.83 43.53 33.15
CA GLU A 72 40.24 44.58 32.31
C GLU A 72 40.35 45.99 32.93
N LEU A 73 40.44 46.14 34.26
CA LEU A 73 40.61 47.43 34.91
C LEU A 73 42.09 47.79 35.08
N GLU A 74 42.96 46.83 35.37
CA GLU A 74 44.42 47.00 35.47
C GLU A 74 45.04 47.38 34.10
N GLU A 75 44.50 46.89 32.98
CA GLU A 75 44.92 47.29 31.61
C GLU A 75 44.49 48.73 31.23
N LYS A 76 43.67 49.39 32.06
CA LYS A 76 43.20 50.76 31.86
C LYS A 76 43.84 51.68 32.91
N GLU A 77 44.99 52.27 32.58
CA GLU A 77 45.89 53.06 33.46
C GLU A 77 45.31 54.36 34.10
N GLU A 78 43.99 54.46 34.32
CA GLU A 78 43.26 55.62 34.84
C GLU A 78 42.56 55.38 36.20
N LEU A 79 42.80 54.24 36.86
CA LEU A 79 42.23 53.88 38.17
C LEU A 79 43.32 53.51 39.19
N ASP A 80 43.07 53.75 40.48
CA ASP A 80 43.92 53.27 41.56
C ASP A 80 43.54 51.86 42.04
N GLU A 81 44.49 51.18 42.68
CA GLU A 81 44.32 49.79 43.15
C GLU A 81 43.14 49.65 44.13
N GLU A 82 42.84 50.68 44.92
CA GLU A 82 41.80 50.66 45.94
C GLU A 82 40.39 50.76 45.32
N ASP A 83 40.21 51.56 44.27
CA ASP A 83 38.96 51.66 43.50
C ASP A 83 38.77 50.50 42.51
N ILE A 84 39.84 49.82 42.08
CA ILE A 84 39.76 48.53 41.39
C ILE A 84 39.24 47.45 42.35
N GLU A 85 39.83 47.32 43.55
CA GLU A 85 39.39 46.33 44.54
C GLU A 85 37.92 46.50 44.91
N LYS A 86 37.47 47.74 45.19
CA LYS A 86 36.05 48.06 45.48
C LYS A 86 35.10 47.62 44.35
N GLN A 87 35.49 47.78 43.09
CA GLN A 87 34.66 47.38 41.94
C GLN A 87 34.61 45.87 41.75
N VAL A 88 35.76 45.19 41.90
CA VAL A 88 35.86 43.72 41.84
C VAL A 88 35.05 43.08 42.96
N ASP A 89 35.10 43.62 44.17
CA ASP A 89 34.36 43.09 45.32
C ASP A 89 32.86 43.39 45.25
N ALA A 90 32.46 44.55 44.71
CA ALA A 90 31.06 44.83 44.38
C ALA A 90 30.50 43.85 43.33
N LEU A 91 31.31 43.46 42.32
CA LEU A 91 30.94 42.39 41.39
C LEU A 91 30.87 41.02 42.10
N ARG A 92 31.87 40.68 42.93
CA ARG A 92 31.94 39.42 43.69
C ARG A 92 30.68 39.23 44.54
N GLN A 93 30.30 40.22 45.34
CA GLN A 93 29.07 40.18 46.16
C GLN A 93 27.81 40.01 45.29
N LYS A 94 27.70 40.77 44.19
CA LYS A 94 26.55 40.73 43.26
C LYS A 94 26.39 39.38 42.55
N LEU A 95 27.50 38.71 42.22
CA LEU A 95 27.52 37.39 41.61
C LEU A 95 27.27 36.28 42.64
N LEU A 96 27.88 36.33 43.82
CA LEU A 96 27.61 35.39 44.92
C LEU A 96 26.15 35.43 45.37
N ALA A 97 25.53 36.62 45.44
CA ALA A 97 24.10 36.78 45.72
C ALA A 97 23.20 36.08 44.68
N ASN A 98 23.70 35.83 43.46
CA ASN A 98 22.98 35.21 42.35
C ASN A 98 23.51 33.81 41.98
N LEU A 99 24.31 33.15 42.84
CA LEU A 99 25.04 31.90 42.55
C LEU A 99 24.19 30.78 41.91
N LYS A 100 22.90 30.69 42.28
CA LYS A 100 21.97 29.68 41.76
C LYS A 100 21.54 29.90 40.30
N SER A 101 21.70 31.10 39.75
CA SER A 101 21.39 31.41 38.34
C SER A 101 22.50 31.00 37.37
N TYR A 102 23.73 30.81 37.87
CA TYR A 102 24.92 30.43 37.09
C TYR A 102 25.00 28.93 36.74
N ALA A 103 23.90 28.19 36.84
CA ALA A 103 23.86 26.78 36.47
C ALA A 103 24.03 26.62 34.93
N PRO A 104 25.07 25.91 34.45
CA PRO A 104 25.28 25.71 33.01
C PRO A 104 24.13 24.93 32.38
N SER A 105 23.82 25.24 31.11
CA SER A 105 22.81 24.53 30.34
C SER A 105 23.23 23.07 30.12
N ALA A 106 22.26 22.15 30.17
CA ALA A 106 22.52 20.74 29.86
C ALA A 106 23.06 20.50 28.43
N LYS A 107 22.98 21.50 27.54
CA LYS A 107 23.58 21.49 26.19
C LYS A 107 25.02 22.02 26.12
N SER A 108 25.54 22.64 27.19
CA SER A 108 26.89 23.24 27.24
C SER A 108 27.85 22.51 28.18
N LEU A 109 27.43 21.39 28.78
CA LEU A 109 28.28 20.53 29.61
C LEU A 109 29.26 19.73 28.75
N LYS A 110 30.52 19.66 29.19
CA LYS A 110 31.58 18.84 28.60
C LYS A 110 31.62 17.46 29.28
N ALA A 111 32.26 16.48 28.63
CA ALA A 111 32.38 15.12 29.16
C ALA A 111 33.15 15.02 30.50
N SER A 112 33.93 16.06 30.85
CA SER A 112 34.58 16.25 32.14
C SER A 112 33.62 16.49 33.30
N ASP A 113 32.43 17.03 33.04
CA ASP A 113 31.61 17.75 34.02
C ASP A 113 30.68 16.76 34.76
N THR A 114 31.26 15.70 35.33
CA THR A 114 30.54 14.45 35.64
C THR A 114 29.40 14.63 36.66
N HIS A 115 29.59 15.45 37.69
CA HIS A 115 28.53 15.72 38.68
C HIS A 115 27.44 16.65 38.12
N ALA A 116 27.79 17.58 37.22
CA ALA A 116 26.80 18.43 36.55
C ALA A 116 25.95 17.63 35.56
N ILE A 117 26.56 16.67 34.84
CA ILE A 117 25.85 15.69 34.00
C ILE A 117 24.93 14.81 34.85
N ALA A 118 25.36 14.37 36.03
CA ALA A 118 24.53 13.61 36.96
C ALA A 118 23.32 14.42 37.44
N ALA A 119 23.51 15.68 37.83
CA ALA A 119 22.43 16.59 38.22
C ALA A 119 21.43 16.83 37.08
N ALA A 120 21.92 17.10 35.86
CA ALA A 120 21.08 17.29 34.68
C ALA A 120 20.25 16.03 34.33
N LYS A 121 20.84 14.84 34.45
CA LYS A 121 20.12 13.56 34.27
C LYS A 121 19.07 13.35 35.36
N LYS A 122 19.39 13.60 36.64
CA LYS A 122 18.43 13.52 37.77
C LYS A 122 17.26 14.48 37.57
N ALA A 123 17.49 15.67 37.02
CA ALA A 123 16.44 16.63 36.67
C ALA A 123 15.53 16.17 35.51
N GLU A 124 16.08 15.70 34.39
CA GLU A 124 15.27 15.19 33.27
C GLU A 124 14.52 13.90 33.63
N LEU A 125 15.11 12.99 34.43
CA LEU A 125 14.40 11.81 34.95
C LEU A 125 13.20 12.20 35.83
N ASN A 126 13.37 13.15 36.75
CA ASN A 126 12.27 13.66 37.57
C ASN A 126 11.16 14.35 36.75
N LYS A 127 11.52 15.03 35.66
CA LYS A 127 10.59 15.64 34.71
C LYS A 127 9.84 14.59 33.88
N MET A 128 10.53 13.54 33.43
CA MET A 128 9.93 12.41 32.72
C MET A 128 9.00 11.59 33.63
N ALA A 129 9.39 11.36 34.89
CA ALA A 129 8.57 10.72 35.90
C ALA A 129 7.24 11.47 36.14
N ARG A 130 7.30 12.79 36.30
CA ARG A 130 6.10 13.66 36.40
C ARG A 130 5.22 13.58 35.15
N ALA A 131 5.82 13.56 33.96
CA ALA A 131 5.08 13.48 32.70
C ALA A 131 4.40 12.12 32.47
N LEU A 132 4.99 11.04 32.99
CA LEU A 132 4.44 9.67 32.91
C LEU A 132 3.53 9.30 34.09
N GLY A 133 3.38 10.17 35.09
CA GLY A 133 2.56 9.92 36.27
C GLY A 133 3.09 8.81 37.19
N THR A 134 4.37 8.45 37.07
CA THR A 134 5.02 7.48 37.98
C THR A 134 5.12 8.09 39.38
N ARG A 135 4.80 7.31 40.41
CA ARG A 135 4.79 7.80 41.80
C ARG A 135 6.18 8.28 42.21
N GLY A 136 6.24 9.40 42.95
CA GLY A 136 7.48 9.99 43.46
C GLY A 136 8.12 9.27 44.64
N ASP A 137 7.53 8.16 45.10
CA ASP A 137 8.05 7.29 46.15
C ASP A 137 8.66 5.98 45.62
N TYR A 138 8.74 5.81 44.29
CA TYR A 138 9.39 4.65 43.67
C TYR A 138 10.88 4.61 43.99
N THR A 139 11.31 3.58 44.72
CA THR A 139 12.72 3.29 44.97
C THR A 139 13.20 2.19 44.02
N GLU A 140 14.32 2.41 43.34
CA GLU A 140 14.84 1.46 42.36
C GLU A 140 15.22 0.13 43.04
N GLY A 141 14.56 -0.95 42.62
CA GLY A 141 14.65 -2.27 43.25
C GLY A 141 13.34 -2.77 43.87
N GLU A 142 12.42 -1.89 44.28
CA GLU A 142 11.12 -2.28 44.87
C GLU A 142 10.26 -3.12 43.92
N ALA A 143 10.46 -2.95 42.61
CA ALA A 143 9.81 -3.77 41.58
C ALA A 143 10.20 -5.26 41.63
N PHE A 144 11.21 -5.65 42.41
CA PHE A 144 11.70 -7.03 42.56
C PHE A 144 11.60 -7.58 44.00
N ASP A 145 11.25 -6.74 44.97
CA ASP A 145 11.00 -7.14 46.36
C ASP A 145 9.71 -7.98 46.45
N ARG A 146 9.85 -9.27 46.79
CA ARG A 146 8.73 -10.22 46.82
C ARG A 146 7.78 -9.99 47.99
N GLU A 147 8.27 -9.55 49.15
CA GLU A 147 7.42 -9.29 50.32
C GLU A 147 6.60 -8.02 50.09
N LYS A 148 7.26 -6.96 49.61
CA LYS A 148 6.60 -5.69 49.27
C LYS A 148 5.64 -5.82 48.08
N GLN A 149 5.90 -6.75 47.13
CA GLN A 149 4.92 -7.11 46.09
C GLN A 149 3.67 -7.78 46.67
N GLU A 150 3.81 -8.78 47.55
CA GLU A 150 2.67 -9.48 48.17
C GLU A 150 1.87 -8.55 49.11
N GLU A 151 2.52 -7.66 49.85
CA GLU A 151 1.85 -6.65 50.68
C GLU A 151 1.01 -5.67 49.83
N ASN A 152 1.57 -5.18 48.71
CA ASN A 152 0.84 -4.33 47.77
C ASN A 152 -0.30 -5.08 47.06
N LYS A 153 -0.13 -6.37 46.79
CA LYS A 153 -1.15 -7.25 46.20
C LYS A 153 -2.30 -7.49 47.18
N LEU A 154 -2.00 -7.69 48.47
CA LEU A 154 -3.01 -7.81 49.54
C LEU A 154 -3.80 -6.49 49.69
N LYS A 155 -3.12 -5.35 49.77
CA LYS A 155 -3.75 -4.02 49.79
C LYS A 155 -4.71 -3.79 48.61
N ARG A 156 -4.30 -4.18 47.39
CA ARG A 156 -5.14 -4.08 46.17
C ARG A 156 -6.35 -5.02 46.19
N MET A 157 -6.31 -6.13 46.92
CA MET A 157 -7.49 -7.00 47.10
C MET A 157 -8.48 -6.36 48.09
N VAL A 158 -8.00 -5.88 49.25
CA VAL A 158 -8.85 -5.19 50.25
C VAL A 158 -9.50 -3.92 49.66
N GLU A 159 -8.74 -3.08 48.95
CA GLU A 159 -9.27 -1.89 48.27
C GLU A 159 -10.33 -2.25 47.22
N ARG A 160 -10.18 -3.41 46.56
CA ARG A 160 -11.15 -3.90 45.59
C ARG A 160 -12.43 -4.40 46.25
N GLU A 161 -12.32 -5.16 47.35
CA GLU A 161 -13.46 -5.66 48.12
C GLU A 161 -14.27 -4.49 48.72
N GLU A 162 -13.62 -3.50 49.32
CA GLU A 162 -14.24 -2.24 49.77
C GLU A 162 -15.01 -1.54 48.63
N ARG A 163 -14.41 -1.48 47.43
CA ARG A 163 -15.04 -0.83 46.26
C ARG A 163 -16.19 -1.65 45.67
N GLU A 164 -16.16 -2.98 45.79
CA GLU A 164 -17.27 -3.84 45.37
C GLU A 164 -18.42 -3.80 46.40
N ARG A 165 -18.12 -3.77 47.71
CA ARG A 165 -19.10 -3.53 48.80
C ARG A 165 -19.85 -2.21 48.62
N ARG A 166 -19.14 -1.08 48.44
CA ARG A 166 -19.78 0.24 48.19
C ARG A 166 -20.68 0.22 46.94
N ARG A 167 -20.31 -0.52 45.90
CA ARG A 167 -21.13 -0.68 44.68
C ARG A 167 -22.39 -1.51 44.91
N GLU A 168 -22.45 -2.33 45.95
CA GLU A 168 -23.67 -3.05 46.35
C GLU A 168 -24.54 -2.18 47.25
N GLU A 169 -23.95 -1.45 48.20
CA GLU A 169 -24.62 -0.42 48.99
C GLU A 169 -25.33 0.63 48.10
N ASP A 170 -24.64 1.16 47.08
CA ASP A 170 -25.20 2.11 46.12
C ASP A 170 -26.28 1.49 45.21
N ARG A 171 -26.17 0.20 44.88
CA ARG A 171 -27.21 -0.50 44.09
C ARG A 171 -28.48 -0.75 44.92
N ALA A 172 -28.34 -1.16 46.17
CA ALA A 172 -29.47 -1.32 47.09
C ALA A 172 -30.24 0.01 47.26
N ARG A 173 -29.53 1.13 47.44
CA ARG A 173 -30.11 2.48 47.50
C ARG A 173 -30.84 2.87 46.21
N MET A 174 -30.27 2.56 45.04
CA MET A 174 -30.90 2.80 43.74
C MET A 174 -32.18 1.97 43.54
N GLU A 175 -32.19 0.72 44.00
CA GLU A 175 -33.37 -0.15 43.93
C GLU A 175 -34.47 0.29 44.91
N GLU A 176 -34.11 0.72 46.12
CA GLU A 176 -35.05 1.29 47.09
C GLU A 176 -35.69 2.59 46.56
N GLN A 177 -34.89 3.52 46.01
CA GLN A 177 -35.42 4.73 45.37
C GLN A 177 -36.35 4.41 44.19
N LYS A 178 -35.99 3.42 43.36
CA LYS A 178 -36.82 2.97 42.24
C LYS A 178 -38.14 2.35 42.72
N ALA A 179 -38.10 1.51 43.76
CA ALA A 179 -39.30 0.92 44.36
C ALA A 179 -40.24 2.00 44.92
N LYS A 180 -39.68 3.01 45.59
CA LYS A 180 -40.45 4.17 46.09
C LYS A 180 -41.08 4.97 44.95
N TRP A 181 -40.36 5.23 43.86
CA TRP A 181 -40.88 5.92 42.67
C TRP A 181 -41.98 5.11 41.96
N GLU A 182 -41.84 3.78 41.86
CA GLU A 182 -42.90 2.91 41.33
C GLU A 182 -44.13 2.87 42.24
N ALA A 183 -43.97 2.95 43.56
CA ALA A 183 -45.08 3.05 44.52
C ALA A 183 -45.84 4.37 44.37
N GLU A 184 -45.15 5.52 44.37
CA GLU A 184 -45.76 6.84 44.12
C GLU A 184 -46.48 6.88 42.76
N ARG A 185 -45.90 6.27 41.72
CA ARG A 185 -46.54 6.19 40.40
C ARG A 185 -47.83 5.35 40.45
N ARG A 186 -47.83 4.20 41.12
CA ARG A 186 -49.02 3.34 41.29
C ARG A 186 -50.12 4.03 42.11
N GLU A 187 -49.76 4.82 43.12
CA GLU A 187 -50.72 5.64 43.85
C GLU A 187 -51.29 6.75 42.96
N ARG A 188 -50.44 7.48 42.23
CA ARG A 188 -50.84 8.54 41.30
C ARG A 188 -51.81 8.03 40.22
N ASP A 189 -51.54 6.86 39.64
CA ASP A 189 -52.47 6.21 38.69
C ASP A 189 -53.77 5.71 39.36
N ARG A 190 -53.75 5.30 40.64
CA ARG A 190 -54.98 5.00 41.42
C ARG A 190 -55.81 6.27 41.69
N LEU A 191 -55.17 7.38 42.06
CA LEU A 191 -55.82 8.67 42.29
C LEU A 191 -56.41 9.22 40.98
N ARG A 192 -55.68 9.10 39.87
CA ARG A 192 -56.17 9.50 38.54
C ARG A 192 -57.41 8.71 38.13
N ARG A 193 -57.41 7.38 38.31
CA ARG A 193 -58.60 6.54 38.07
C ARG A 193 -59.77 6.94 38.96
N ARG A 194 -59.56 7.18 40.25
CA ARG A 194 -60.62 7.69 41.16
C ARG A 194 -61.18 9.05 40.74
N GLN A 195 -60.38 9.93 40.13
CA GLN A 195 -60.87 11.18 39.53
C GLN A 195 -61.61 10.93 38.20
N GLU A 196 -61.12 10.05 37.33
CA GLU A 196 -61.78 9.64 36.09
C GLU A 196 -63.16 9.01 36.38
N ASP A 197 -63.25 8.12 37.37
CA ASP A 197 -64.49 7.49 37.84
C ASP A 197 -65.45 8.51 38.48
N ARG A 198 -64.96 9.43 39.31
CA ARG A 198 -65.81 10.50 39.90
C ARG A 198 -66.35 11.45 38.82
N MET A 199 -65.49 11.88 37.89
CA MET A 199 -65.89 12.68 36.71
C MET A 199 -66.90 11.95 35.81
N ARG A 200 -66.86 10.61 35.80
CA ARG A 200 -67.83 9.78 35.09
C ARG A 200 -69.18 9.73 35.82
N GLN A 201 -69.18 9.51 37.13
CA GLN A 201 -70.38 9.59 37.96
C GLN A 201 -71.02 11.00 37.95
N GLU A 202 -70.22 12.07 37.93
CA GLU A 202 -70.70 13.45 37.79
C GLU A 202 -71.27 13.76 36.38
N ARG A 203 -70.87 13.02 35.34
CA ARG A 203 -71.47 13.11 34.01
C ARG A 203 -72.77 12.31 33.92
N GLU A 204 -72.78 11.09 34.43
CA GLU A 204 -73.96 10.21 34.46
C GLU A 204 -75.06 10.85 35.34
N GLY A 205 -74.71 11.36 36.53
CA GLY A 205 -75.61 12.13 37.41
C GLY A 205 -76.02 13.53 36.91
N ARG A 206 -75.45 14.02 35.80
CA ARG A 206 -75.89 15.24 35.10
C ARG A 206 -76.80 14.97 33.90
N GLN A 207 -76.97 13.72 33.48
CA GLN A 207 -77.96 13.37 32.44
C GLN A 207 -79.37 13.13 33.00
N ASP A 208 -79.51 12.99 34.33
CA ASP A 208 -80.78 12.66 35.01
C ASP A 208 -81.46 13.87 35.68
N ARG A 209 -81.25 15.08 35.15
CA ARG A 209 -82.01 16.30 35.50
C ARG A 209 -82.31 17.11 34.24
N GLY A 210 -83.55 16.99 33.75
CA GLY A 210 -83.97 17.65 32.51
C GLY A 210 -84.05 19.17 32.60
N MET A 211 -83.63 19.85 31.53
CA MET A 211 -83.92 21.27 31.26
C MET A 211 -84.13 21.47 29.75
N PRO A 212 -85.03 22.38 29.34
CA PRO A 212 -85.41 22.58 27.93
C PRO A 212 -84.40 23.42 27.13
N PRO A 213 -84.44 23.36 25.78
CA PRO A 213 -83.52 24.11 24.92
C PRO A 213 -83.83 25.63 24.85
N PRO A 214 -82.80 26.50 24.74
CA PRO A 214 -82.97 27.94 24.52
C PRO A 214 -83.30 28.30 23.05
N PRO A 215 -83.87 29.51 22.79
CA PRO A 215 -84.46 29.89 21.49
C PRO A 215 -83.45 30.44 20.46
N VAL A 216 -83.94 30.57 19.21
CA VAL A 216 -83.20 31.02 18.02
C VAL A 216 -83.40 32.54 17.76
N PRO A 217 -82.33 33.33 17.50
CA PRO A 217 -82.45 34.73 17.05
C PRO A 217 -82.79 34.86 15.55
N PRO A 218 -83.52 35.91 15.11
CA PRO A 218 -83.85 36.14 13.70
C PRO A 218 -82.69 36.76 12.90
N GLY A 219 -82.69 36.58 11.57
CA GLY A 219 -81.59 36.98 10.69
C GLY A 219 -81.92 38.04 9.62
N ARG A 220 -80.86 38.55 8.99
CA ARG A 220 -80.75 39.30 7.71
C ARG A 220 -79.28 39.14 7.27
N GLY A 221 -78.88 39.01 6.01
CA GLY A 221 -79.58 38.75 4.75
C GLY A 221 -78.53 38.30 3.71
N GLY A 222 -78.94 37.60 2.64
CA GLY A 222 -78.02 37.07 1.61
C GLY A 222 -77.56 38.10 0.57
N PRO A 223 -77.14 37.70 -0.66
CA PRO A 223 -77.24 36.34 -1.23
C PRO A 223 -76.00 35.82 -2.01
N ARG A 224 -76.21 34.67 -2.68
CA ARG A 224 -75.40 34.04 -3.77
C ARG A 224 -74.24 33.15 -3.34
N ASP A 225 -73.95 32.03 -4.02
CA ASP A 225 -74.64 31.20 -5.04
C ASP A 225 -73.87 29.85 -5.05
N ASP A 226 -74.33 28.67 -5.48
CA ASP A 226 -75.62 28.08 -5.87
C ASP A 226 -75.39 26.53 -5.94
N ARG A 227 -76.46 25.71 -5.99
CA ARG A 227 -76.52 24.29 -6.43
C ARG A 227 -75.92 23.10 -5.63
N ASP A 228 -76.77 22.07 -5.60
CA ASP A 228 -76.52 20.62 -5.81
C ASP A 228 -75.84 19.73 -4.76
N SER A 229 -76.68 19.26 -3.83
CA SER A 229 -76.87 17.82 -3.56
C SER A 229 -76.89 16.97 -4.85
N TYR A 230 -76.34 15.75 -4.91
CA TYR A 230 -76.92 14.59 -4.24
C TYR A 230 -75.95 13.40 -4.01
N ARG A 231 -76.33 12.54 -3.06
CA ARG A 231 -75.75 11.23 -2.72
C ARG A 231 -75.40 10.34 -3.92
N THR A 232 -74.36 9.52 -3.81
CA THR A 232 -74.56 8.05 -3.60
C THR A 232 -73.31 7.24 -3.17
N ARG A 233 -73.60 6.18 -2.39
CA ARG A 233 -72.90 4.88 -2.24
C ARG A 233 -71.47 4.77 -1.65
N ARG A 234 -71.42 3.92 -0.60
CA ARG A 234 -70.34 3.06 -0.08
C ARG A 234 -69.58 2.26 -1.17
N PRO A 235 -68.51 1.50 -0.85
CA PRO A 235 -67.41 1.76 0.12
C PRO A 235 -66.01 1.33 -0.41
N SER A 236 -64.89 1.82 0.16
CA SER A 236 -63.59 1.12 0.03
C SER A 236 -62.56 1.42 1.12
N SER A 237 -61.62 0.48 1.22
CA SER A 237 -60.53 0.29 2.19
C SER A 237 -59.39 1.33 2.20
N ARG A 238 -58.72 1.41 3.36
CA ARG A 238 -57.26 1.64 3.56
C ARG A 238 -56.58 2.80 2.81
N SER A 239 -56.37 3.92 3.50
CA SER A 239 -55.09 4.69 3.59
C SER A 239 -55.25 5.79 4.68
N ARG A 240 -54.27 6.62 5.11
CA ARG A 240 -52.84 6.81 4.78
C ARG A 240 -52.11 7.47 5.97
N SER A 241 -50.87 7.89 5.76
CA SER A 241 -49.94 8.58 6.69
C SER A 241 -50.50 9.82 7.43
N PRO A 242 -50.01 10.15 8.64
CA PRO A 242 -50.26 11.44 9.30
C PRO A 242 -49.26 12.55 8.84
N PRO A 243 -49.75 13.76 8.49
CA PRO A 243 -48.94 14.96 8.29
C PRO A 243 -49.13 15.96 9.48
N PRO A 244 -48.84 17.29 9.42
CA PRO A 244 -47.53 17.76 9.90
C PRO A 244 -47.50 19.02 10.81
N ARG A 245 -46.34 19.27 11.46
CA ARG A 245 -45.72 20.59 11.79
C ARG A 245 -46.52 21.67 12.58
N ARG A 246 -46.06 22.02 13.81
CA ARG A 246 -45.30 23.28 14.14
C ARG A 246 -45.18 23.60 15.66
N GLY A 247 -43.93 23.83 16.12
CA GLY A 247 -43.56 24.77 17.22
C GLY A 247 -43.98 24.46 18.66
N ARG A 248 -43.38 25.07 19.71
CA ARG A 248 -42.10 25.82 19.84
C ARG A 248 -41.75 25.94 21.35
N ARG A 249 -40.55 26.44 21.67
CA ARG A 249 -39.99 26.79 23.01
C ARG A 249 -39.46 25.64 23.87
N ASP A 250 -38.45 25.81 24.73
CA ASP A 250 -37.31 26.76 24.79
C ASP A 250 -36.21 26.11 25.67
N SER A 251 -34.91 26.28 25.36
CA SER A 251 -33.76 25.85 26.21
C SER A 251 -32.43 26.51 25.74
N PRO A 252 -31.43 26.71 26.61
CA PRO A 252 -30.29 27.62 26.34
C PRO A 252 -29.11 26.98 25.57
N PRO A 253 -28.26 27.79 24.89
CA PRO A 253 -27.12 27.32 24.09
C PRO A 253 -25.80 27.18 24.89
N PRO A 254 -24.82 26.39 24.38
CA PRO A 254 -23.48 26.26 24.95
C PRO A 254 -22.51 27.39 24.51
N ARG A 255 -21.35 27.49 25.17
CA ARG A 255 -20.28 28.47 24.87
C ARG A 255 -19.44 28.07 23.65
N GLU A 256 -19.19 29.03 22.77
CA GLU A 256 -18.23 28.91 21.65
C GLU A 256 -16.77 29.17 22.10
N ARG A 257 -15.80 28.82 21.23
CA ARG A 257 -14.38 29.22 21.35
C ARG A 257 -13.97 29.98 20.09
N THR A 258 -13.24 31.09 20.27
CA THR A 258 -12.84 32.00 19.19
C THR A 258 -11.57 31.56 18.45
N PRO A 259 -11.47 31.79 17.13
CA PRO A 259 -10.23 31.73 16.36
C PRO A 259 -9.47 33.08 16.38
N PRO A 260 -8.15 33.11 16.14
CA PRO A 260 -7.39 34.34 15.96
C PRO A 260 -7.69 35.01 14.59
N PRO A 261 -7.54 36.35 14.46
CA PRO A 261 -8.04 37.10 13.31
C PRO A 261 -7.08 37.15 12.11
N SER A 262 -7.63 36.96 10.91
CA SER A 262 -6.98 37.33 9.65
C SER A 262 -7.04 38.86 9.43
N ARG A 263 -5.89 39.50 9.15
CA ARG A 263 -5.85 40.87 8.61
C ARG A 263 -5.49 40.85 7.12
N SER A 264 -6.14 41.70 6.33
CA SER A 264 -5.88 41.84 4.89
C SER A 264 -5.94 43.29 4.43
N LYS A 265 -5.08 43.65 3.46
CA LYS A 265 -5.08 44.88 2.65
C LYS A 265 -4.77 46.20 3.36
N ARG A 266 -3.62 46.79 3.02
CA ARG A 266 -3.56 47.97 2.14
C ARG A 266 -2.24 47.98 1.35
N ILE A 267 -2.19 48.80 0.31
CA ILE A 267 -1.12 48.91 -0.71
C ILE A 267 -0.63 50.36 -0.72
N ALA A 268 0.69 50.61 -0.84
CA ALA A 268 1.30 51.66 -1.67
C ALA A 268 2.81 51.83 -1.40
N ALA A 269 3.61 51.94 -2.47
CA ALA A 269 4.94 52.60 -2.60
C ALA A 269 6.08 52.15 -1.64
N VAL A 270 7.38 52.28 -1.93
CA VAL A 270 8.16 53.03 -2.93
C VAL A 270 9.24 52.11 -3.54
N ALA A 271 9.80 52.43 -4.71
CA ALA A 271 10.90 51.69 -5.33
C ALA A 271 12.28 52.39 -5.13
N ALA A 272 13.33 51.60 -4.88
CA ALA A 272 14.73 51.99 -5.07
C ALA A 272 15.65 50.75 -5.22
N GLN A 273 16.56 50.79 -6.20
CA GLN A 273 17.78 49.97 -6.33
C GLN A 273 19.00 50.90 -6.09
N PRO A 274 20.29 50.55 -6.38
CA PRO A 274 20.96 49.26 -6.66
C PRO A 274 22.22 49.07 -5.76
N LEU A 275 23.26 48.38 -6.27
CA LEU A 275 24.70 48.45 -5.88
C LEU A 275 25.13 47.66 -4.61
N HIS A 276 26.31 47.04 -4.52
CA HIS A 276 27.26 46.48 -5.53
C HIS A 276 28.35 45.65 -4.80
N GLN A 277 29.13 44.81 -5.53
CA GLN A 277 30.56 44.48 -5.25
C GLN A 277 30.90 43.68 -3.93
N ASP A 278 32.06 43.01 -3.75
CA ASP A 278 33.17 42.63 -4.68
C ASP A 278 34.03 41.43 -4.17
N VAL A 279 35.07 41.05 -4.94
CA VAL A 279 36.43 40.56 -4.52
C VAL A 279 36.49 39.49 -3.41
N THR A 280 36.76 38.20 -3.70
CA THR A 280 38.06 37.54 -4.00
C THR A 280 39.21 37.68 -2.98
N ALA A 281 39.48 36.56 -2.28
CA ALA A 281 40.80 35.98 -1.93
C ALA A 281 41.81 36.72 -1.01
N ARG A 282 42.38 35.94 -0.05
CA ARG A 282 43.71 36.01 0.65
C ARG A 282 43.59 35.16 1.95
N LEU A 283 44.55 34.39 2.49
CA LEU A 283 45.92 33.91 2.14
C LEU A 283 46.10 32.47 2.73
N LEU A 284 47.02 31.61 2.25
CA LEU A 284 48.33 31.23 2.86
C LEU A 284 48.40 31.25 4.41
N THR A 285 49.03 30.31 5.14
CA THR A 285 49.77 29.05 4.82
C THR A 285 49.69 28.12 6.05
N ASP A 286 49.86 26.79 5.96
CA ASP A 286 51.15 26.07 6.09
C ASP A 286 50.93 24.54 5.95
N SER A 287 51.90 23.67 5.63
CA SER A 287 53.22 23.92 5.02
C SER A 287 53.73 22.73 4.21
N MET A 288 54.81 22.96 3.47
CA MET A 288 55.38 22.22 2.34
C MET A 288 55.73 20.71 2.45
N THR A 289 55.22 19.92 1.49
CA THR A 289 55.97 18.91 0.67
C THR A 289 56.52 17.64 1.38
N ARG A 290 57.17 16.62 0.76
CA ARG A 290 57.83 16.36 -0.57
C ARG A 290 57.88 14.81 -0.76
N LEU A 291 58.19 14.11 -1.87
CA LEU A 291 58.88 14.27 -3.17
C LEU A 291 58.03 13.53 -4.27
N LEU A 292 57.90 14.01 -5.53
CA LEU A 292 58.66 13.72 -6.79
C LEU A 292 58.55 12.29 -7.41
N PRO A 293 58.72 12.11 -8.75
CA PRO A 293 58.78 13.12 -9.84
C PRO A 293 57.81 12.89 -11.03
N ASP A 294 57.65 13.93 -11.84
CA ASP A 294 56.97 13.93 -13.15
C ASP A 294 57.90 13.49 -14.31
N GLU A 295 57.33 13.07 -15.45
CA GLU A 295 57.41 13.84 -16.72
C GLU A 295 56.68 13.15 -17.90
N VAL A 296 55.87 13.93 -18.63
CA VAL A 296 55.96 14.23 -20.07
C VAL A 296 54.93 15.34 -20.39
N VAL A 297 55.26 16.25 -21.29
CA VAL A 297 54.63 17.58 -21.43
C VAL A 297 54.16 17.86 -22.88
N GLN A 298 53.24 18.82 -23.06
CA GLN A 298 52.64 19.33 -24.31
C GLN A 298 51.59 18.39 -24.97
N SER A 299 50.45 18.88 -25.48
CA SER A 299 50.20 20.18 -26.12
C SER A 299 48.99 20.99 -25.58
N LEU A 300 49.09 22.32 -25.69
CA LEU A 300 48.08 23.36 -25.40
C LEU A 300 47.38 23.80 -26.72
N GLY A 301 46.30 24.59 -26.77
CA GLY A 301 45.46 25.25 -25.73
C GLY A 301 44.70 26.48 -26.30
N LEU A 302 44.14 27.33 -25.42
CA LEU A 302 43.47 28.64 -25.68
C LEU A 302 42.10 28.62 -26.39
N SER A 303 41.18 29.61 -26.29
CA SER A 303 40.78 30.63 -25.28
C SER A 303 39.40 31.20 -25.76
N LEU A 304 38.36 31.61 -25.00
CA LEU A 304 38.11 32.33 -23.73
C LEU A 304 37.69 33.83 -23.91
N LEU A 305 36.46 34.17 -23.45
CA LEU A 305 35.96 35.46 -22.89
C LEU A 305 35.77 36.77 -23.72
N LEU A 306 34.54 37.36 -23.77
CA LEU A 306 34.11 38.62 -23.07
C LEU A 306 32.68 39.19 -23.41
N ALA A 307 32.29 40.28 -22.73
CA ALA A 307 30.98 40.99 -22.58
C ALA A 307 30.37 41.67 -23.86
N GLY A 308 29.22 42.39 -23.87
CA GLY A 308 28.30 42.91 -22.81
C GLY A 308 27.01 43.61 -23.36
N HIS A 309 26.20 44.26 -22.50
CA HIS A 309 24.85 44.84 -22.80
C HIS A 309 24.82 46.31 -23.29
N HIS A 310 23.83 46.72 -24.13
CA HIS A 310 22.68 47.62 -23.77
C HIS A 310 21.86 48.23 -24.96
N LEU A 311 20.51 48.21 -24.84
CA LEU A 311 19.47 49.18 -25.31
C LEU A 311 19.41 49.60 -26.82
N VAL A 312 18.35 50.22 -27.39
CA VAL A 312 17.04 50.77 -26.91
C VAL A 312 15.90 50.49 -27.94
N ASP A 313 14.62 50.71 -27.55
CA ASP A 313 13.42 50.99 -28.38
C ASP A 313 12.89 49.99 -29.47
N GLY A 314 11.59 49.93 -29.80
CA GLY A 314 10.40 50.52 -29.15
C GLY A 314 9.07 50.48 -29.97
N VAL A 315 7.94 50.35 -29.25
CA VAL A 315 6.59 50.93 -29.57
C VAL A 315 5.61 50.27 -30.60
N ASN A 316 4.53 49.66 -30.05
CA ASN A 316 3.09 49.66 -30.41
C ASN A 316 2.40 48.88 -31.59
N HIS A 317 1.28 48.24 -31.18
CA HIS A 317 -0.07 48.09 -31.80
C HIS A 317 -0.30 47.61 -33.26
N LEU A 318 -1.13 46.56 -33.43
CA LEU A 318 -2.58 46.69 -33.74
C LEU A 318 -3.34 45.34 -33.73
N LEU A 319 -4.66 45.40 -33.55
CA LEU A 319 -5.67 44.37 -33.88
C LEU A 319 -6.57 44.96 -35.01
N PRO A 320 -7.31 44.13 -35.78
CA PRO A 320 -8.73 43.95 -35.43
C PRO A 320 -9.30 42.54 -35.72
N ASP A 321 -10.53 42.32 -35.27
CA ASP A 321 -11.39 41.15 -35.48
C ASP A 321 -11.99 41.07 -36.91
N VAL A 322 -12.60 39.93 -37.28
CA VAL A 322 -14.08 39.84 -37.49
C VAL A 322 -14.62 38.40 -37.63
N ASP A 323 -15.76 38.18 -36.96
CA ASP A 323 -17.00 37.47 -37.36
C ASP A 323 -17.16 35.93 -37.46
N GLU A 324 -18.43 35.56 -37.32
CA GLU A 324 -19.01 34.22 -37.16
C GLU A 324 -19.45 33.58 -38.50
N VAL A 325 -19.96 32.33 -38.47
CA VAL A 325 -21.38 32.02 -38.80
C VAL A 325 -21.70 30.51 -38.71
N VAL A 326 -22.65 30.18 -37.82
CA VAL A 326 -23.74 29.16 -37.85
C VAL A 326 -23.51 27.73 -38.41
N LEU A 327 -23.94 26.74 -37.61
CA LEU A 327 -24.14 25.33 -37.95
C LEU A 327 -25.54 25.04 -38.56
N CYS A 328 -25.64 24.14 -39.54
CA CYS A 328 -26.67 23.07 -39.57
C CYS A 328 -26.36 21.92 -40.58
N PRO A 329 -26.87 20.68 -40.36
CA PRO A 329 -26.56 19.49 -41.19
C PRO A 329 -27.79 18.85 -41.90
N ALA A 330 -27.58 17.82 -42.77
CA ALA A 330 -28.45 16.61 -42.87
C ALA A 330 -28.05 15.54 -43.94
N ILE A 331 -27.95 14.27 -43.48
CA ILE A 331 -28.59 13.02 -43.99
C ILE A 331 -28.45 12.55 -45.47
N LEU A 332 -27.96 11.30 -45.65
CA LEU A 332 -28.44 10.19 -46.53
C LEU A 332 -27.51 8.97 -46.32
N GLN A 333 -27.90 7.86 -45.65
CA GLN A 333 -28.50 6.61 -46.19
C GLN A 333 -27.83 6.08 -47.49
N CYS A 334 -27.03 4.99 -47.50
CA CYS A 334 -27.33 3.53 -47.34
C CYS A 334 -27.85 2.83 -48.63
N PRO A 335 -27.66 1.49 -48.83
CA PRO A 335 -26.59 0.56 -48.39
C PRO A 335 -26.15 -0.44 -49.52
N LEU A 336 -25.63 -1.64 -49.18
CA LEU A 336 -25.39 -2.85 -50.03
C LEU A 336 -24.11 -2.86 -50.91
N ALA A 337 -23.46 -4.00 -51.23
CA ALA A 337 -23.40 -5.34 -50.61
C ALA A 337 -22.24 -6.20 -51.20
N GLN A 338 -21.96 -7.35 -50.56
CA GLN A 338 -21.20 -8.53 -51.07
C GLN A 338 -19.67 -8.40 -51.31
N GLY A 339 -18.99 -9.54 -51.16
CA GLY A 339 -17.66 -9.89 -51.66
C GLY A 339 -17.72 -11.39 -52.02
N PRO A 340 -16.68 -12.22 -51.80
CA PRO A 340 -15.22 -11.98 -51.87
C PRO A 340 -14.51 -13.02 -52.79
N GLN A 341 -13.23 -12.80 -53.18
CA GLN A 341 -12.26 -13.89 -53.44
C GLN A 341 -10.80 -13.38 -53.54
N ALA A 342 -9.83 -14.28 -53.78
CA ALA A 342 -8.39 -14.10 -53.52
C ALA A 342 -7.48 -14.44 -54.73
N VAL A 343 -6.20 -14.82 -54.48
CA VAL A 343 -5.08 -15.10 -55.42
C VAL A 343 -4.33 -13.81 -55.86
N VAL A 344 -3.02 -13.51 -55.67
CA VAL A 344 -1.71 -14.17 -55.36
C VAL A 344 -0.71 -13.97 -56.54
N HIS A 345 0.61 -13.92 -56.27
CA HIS A 345 1.77 -13.56 -57.14
C HIS A 345 1.98 -12.02 -57.35
N GLU A 346 3.14 -11.39 -57.08
CA GLU A 346 4.52 -11.45 -57.68
C GLU A 346 4.65 -10.66 -59.01
N ALA A 347 5.73 -9.91 -59.32
CA ALA A 347 6.97 -9.57 -58.58
C ALA A 347 7.66 -8.25 -59.06
N GLU A 348 8.63 -7.79 -58.26
CA GLU A 348 9.86 -7.01 -58.56
C GLU A 348 9.99 -5.87 -59.62
N THR A 349 10.24 -4.65 -59.11
CA THR A 349 11.29 -3.67 -59.51
C THR A 349 11.26 -2.93 -60.88
N ARG A 350 11.18 -1.58 -60.84
CA ARG A 350 12.31 -0.60 -60.95
C ARG A 350 11.81 0.88 -60.98
N ARG A 351 12.70 1.84 -60.75
CA ARG A 351 12.51 3.32 -60.82
C ARG A 351 13.49 3.91 -61.87
N PRO A 352 13.22 5.05 -62.55
CA PRO A 352 13.25 6.44 -62.01
C PRO A 352 12.02 7.30 -62.41
N MET A 353 11.61 8.45 -61.83
CA MET A 353 12.09 9.44 -60.84
C MET A 353 12.32 10.86 -61.43
N ARG A 354 11.33 11.77 -61.22
CA ARG A 354 11.38 13.25 -61.04
C ARG A 354 9.92 13.81 -61.01
N HIS A 355 9.47 14.47 -59.92
CA HIS A 355 9.39 15.94 -59.68
C HIS A 355 8.33 16.66 -60.53
N PHE A 356 7.51 17.63 -60.08
CA PHE A 356 7.22 18.37 -58.80
C PHE A 356 5.67 18.69 -58.87
N PHE A 357 4.83 18.97 -57.86
CA PHE A 357 4.89 19.85 -56.66
C PHE A 357 3.77 19.47 -55.65
N ASP A 358 3.84 20.01 -54.41
CA ASP A 358 2.86 20.09 -53.28
C ASP A 358 1.88 18.93 -52.93
N ARG A 359 1.73 18.43 -51.69
CA ARG A 359 1.75 18.97 -50.29
C ARG A 359 0.38 19.38 -49.72
N VAL A 360 -0.36 18.38 -49.22
CA VAL A 360 -1.24 18.54 -48.05
C VAL A 360 -0.66 17.70 -46.90
N VAL A 361 -0.60 18.25 -45.68
CA VAL A 361 0.06 17.62 -44.54
C VAL A 361 -0.87 16.60 -43.87
N SER A 362 -0.63 15.32 -44.12
CA SER A 362 -1.23 14.23 -43.31
C SER A 362 -0.48 14.04 -42.00
N PRO A 363 -1.15 13.65 -40.88
CA PRO A 363 -0.48 13.38 -39.62
C PRO A 363 0.52 12.22 -39.75
N LYS A 364 1.72 12.40 -39.19
CA LYS A 364 2.78 11.38 -39.24
C LYS A 364 2.32 10.13 -38.47
N LYS A 365 2.07 9.03 -39.19
CA LYS A 365 2.09 7.69 -38.58
C LYS A 365 3.45 7.49 -37.92
N ILE A 366 3.48 7.40 -36.60
CA ILE A 366 4.66 6.96 -35.86
C ILE A 366 4.85 5.49 -36.20
N GLN A 367 5.74 5.20 -37.15
CA GLN A 367 6.23 3.83 -37.32
C GLN A 367 6.99 3.45 -36.04
N PRO A 368 6.81 2.23 -35.49
CA PRO A 368 7.64 1.78 -34.39
C PRO A 368 9.10 1.83 -34.84
N ALA A 369 9.96 2.42 -34.02
CA ALA A 369 11.37 2.54 -34.34
C ALA A 369 11.94 1.13 -34.57
N ARG A 370 12.51 0.88 -35.76
CA ARG A 370 13.24 -0.37 -36.01
C ARG A 370 14.31 -0.48 -34.92
N PRO A 371 14.38 -1.60 -34.17
CA PRO A 371 15.42 -1.78 -33.18
C PRO A 371 16.78 -1.63 -33.86
N ARG A 372 17.71 -0.91 -33.22
CA ARG A 372 19.12 -0.94 -33.64
C ARG A 372 19.57 -2.41 -33.60
N PRO A 373 20.38 -2.89 -34.56
CA PRO A 373 20.81 -4.28 -34.59
C PRO A 373 21.47 -4.63 -33.25
N VAL A 374 20.90 -5.63 -32.57
CA VAL A 374 21.34 -6.04 -31.23
C VAL A 374 22.76 -6.57 -31.35
N SER A 375 23.69 -5.97 -30.61
CA SER A 375 25.10 -6.34 -30.63
C SER A 375 25.27 -7.80 -30.20
N SER A 376 25.82 -8.61 -31.12
CA SER A 376 26.34 -9.97 -30.88
C SER A 376 25.42 -10.94 -30.13
N ILE A 377 24.21 -11.18 -30.64
CA ILE A 377 23.51 -12.44 -30.36
C ILE A 377 24.34 -13.59 -30.98
N PRO A 378 24.65 -14.69 -30.25
CA PRO A 378 25.46 -15.80 -30.78
C PRO A 378 24.88 -16.46 -32.04
N SER A 379 25.78 -16.90 -32.93
CA SER A 379 25.42 -17.60 -34.18
C SER A 379 25.10 -19.08 -33.96
N SER A 380 25.73 -19.72 -32.97
CA SER A 380 25.57 -21.12 -32.56
C SER A 380 25.33 -21.25 -31.04
N PRO A 381 24.81 -22.40 -30.54
CA PRO A 381 24.62 -22.64 -29.12
C PRO A 381 25.94 -22.69 -28.33
N SER A 382 25.95 -22.15 -27.12
CA SER A 382 27.04 -22.27 -26.16
C SER A 382 27.17 -23.71 -25.66
N THR A 383 28.40 -24.24 -25.71
CA THR A 383 28.78 -25.54 -25.14
C THR A 383 29.58 -25.41 -23.83
N LYS A 384 29.57 -24.23 -23.22
CA LYS A 384 30.42 -23.88 -22.07
C LYS A 384 30.03 -24.61 -20.77
N TYR A 385 28.76 -25.03 -20.66
CA TYR A 385 28.19 -25.63 -19.44
C TYR A 385 27.68 -27.05 -19.69
N LYS A 386 28.41 -27.85 -20.48
CA LYS A 386 28.12 -29.27 -20.68
C LYS A 386 28.15 -30.03 -19.35
N GLU A 387 29.24 -29.89 -18.61
CA GLU A 387 29.40 -30.52 -17.29
C GLU A 387 28.57 -29.83 -16.20
N PRO A 388 27.93 -30.58 -15.28
CA PRO A 388 27.36 -30.04 -14.05
C PRO A 388 28.40 -29.32 -13.18
N THR A 389 28.05 -28.16 -12.65
CA THR A 389 28.86 -27.40 -11.68
C THR A 389 28.26 -27.41 -10.27
N HIS A 390 26.98 -27.77 -10.15
CA HIS A 390 26.17 -27.73 -8.93
C HIS A 390 25.47 -29.08 -8.73
N LEU A 391 26.24 -30.18 -8.76
CA LEU A 391 25.72 -31.55 -8.56
C LEU A 391 24.85 -31.65 -7.29
N PRO A 392 23.83 -32.54 -7.27
CA PRO A 392 23.04 -32.79 -6.09
C PRO A 392 23.95 -33.20 -4.92
N LEU A 393 23.80 -32.54 -3.77
CA LEU A 393 24.52 -32.92 -2.56
C LEU A 393 23.99 -34.28 -2.11
N ASN A 394 24.89 -35.24 -1.88
CA ASN A 394 24.51 -36.49 -1.23
C ASN A 394 24.56 -36.32 0.30
N ALA A 395 23.99 -37.26 1.04
CA ALA A 395 23.91 -37.19 2.51
C ALA A 395 25.29 -37.23 3.22
N GLN A 396 26.38 -37.52 2.51
CA GLN A 396 27.76 -37.47 3.02
C GLN A 396 28.42 -36.10 2.72
N SER A 397 28.09 -35.46 1.59
CA SER A 397 28.69 -34.19 1.13
C SER A 397 27.99 -32.92 1.62
N GLN A 398 26.84 -33.03 2.30
CA GLN A 398 26.22 -31.92 3.01
C GLN A 398 26.99 -31.60 4.30
N SER A 399 27.03 -30.33 4.71
CA SER A 399 27.43 -29.95 6.07
C SER A 399 26.41 -30.44 7.11
N ASP A 400 26.85 -30.61 8.36
CA ASP A 400 25.95 -31.02 9.45
C ASP A 400 24.92 -29.94 9.80
N TYR A 401 25.22 -28.67 9.52
CA TYR A 401 24.25 -27.57 9.60
C TYR A 401 23.10 -27.76 8.60
N THR A 402 23.41 -28.12 7.35
CA THR A 402 22.42 -28.44 6.32
C THR A 402 21.60 -29.66 6.71
N LYS A 403 22.23 -30.77 7.11
CA LYS A 403 21.54 -31.99 7.58
C LYS A 403 20.59 -31.71 8.73
N ALA A 404 21.06 -31.01 9.77
CA ALA A 404 20.25 -30.67 10.94
C ALA A 404 19.08 -29.73 10.57
N THR A 405 19.26 -28.85 9.58
CA THR A 405 18.23 -27.91 9.15
C THR A 405 17.18 -28.57 8.24
N LEU A 406 17.58 -29.47 7.34
CA LEU A 406 16.67 -30.31 6.55
C LEU A 406 15.88 -31.27 7.46
N THR A 407 16.54 -31.90 8.44
CA THR A 407 15.87 -32.74 9.45
C THR A 407 14.85 -31.94 10.26
N ARG A 408 15.21 -30.74 10.72
CA ARG A 408 14.29 -29.83 11.42
C ARG A 408 13.11 -29.41 10.54
N ALA A 409 13.34 -29.14 9.25
CA ALA A 409 12.28 -28.82 8.30
C ALA A 409 11.32 -30.00 8.10
N SER A 410 11.84 -31.22 7.95
CA SER A 410 11.04 -32.46 7.81
C SER A 410 10.17 -32.73 9.04
N ASN A 411 10.72 -32.54 10.25
CA ASN A 411 10.03 -32.81 11.51
C ASN A 411 8.93 -31.80 11.87
N TYR A 412 9.04 -30.54 11.42
CA TYR A 412 8.20 -29.44 11.92
C TYR A 412 7.47 -28.62 10.85
N LEU A 413 7.71 -28.84 9.54
CA LEU A 413 7.00 -28.15 8.46
C LEU A 413 6.14 -29.12 7.64
N LEU A 414 4.94 -28.68 7.27
CA LEU A 414 4.04 -29.47 6.44
C LEU A 414 4.65 -29.72 5.04
N GLY A 415 4.75 -31.00 4.64
CA GLY A 415 5.38 -31.48 3.40
C GLY A 415 4.61 -31.22 2.09
N VAL A 416 3.95 -30.07 1.94
CA VAL A 416 3.14 -29.72 0.75
C VAL A 416 3.95 -29.17 -0.45
N TYR A 417 5.29 -29.26 -0.41
CA TYR A 417 6.17 -28.85 -1.50
C TYR A 417 7.28 -29.88 -1.71
N ALA A 418 7.46 -30.35 -2.94
CA ALA A 418 8.67 -31.04 -3.35
C ALA A 418 9.82 -30.01 -3.43
N ARG A 419 10.81 -30.15 -2.53
CA ARG A 419 11.99 -29.27 -2.44
C ARG A 419 13.26 -30.11 -2.71
N PRO A 420 14.31 -29.53 -3.30
CA PRO A 420 15.63 -30.17 -3.34
C PRO A 420 16.31 -30.12 -1.97
N ASP A 421 17.20 -31.08 -1.70
CA ASP A 421 17.91 -31.24 -0.43
C ASP A 421 19.13 -30.30 -0.29
N PHE A 422 18.87 -29.00 -0.32
CA PHE A 422 19.80 -27.95 0.11
C PHE A 422 19.04 -26.79 0.75
N VAL A 423 19.73 -25.94 1.51
CA VAL A 423 19.14 -24.81 2.24
C VAL A 423 19.71 -23.51 1.71
N LEU A 424 18.87 -22.59 1.22
CA LEU A 424 19.31 -21.24 0.86
C LEU A 424 19.68 -20.44 2.11
N SER A 425 20.83 -19.77 2.09
CA SER A 425 21.36 -19.00 3.22
C SER A 425 21.11 -17.50 3.06
N HIS A 426 21.35 -16.93 1.88
CA HIS A 426 21.17 -15.50 1.58
C HIS A 426 21.06 -15.23 0.07
N GLY A 427 20.85 -13.96 -0.30
CA GLY A 427 20.79 -13.53 -1.70
C GLY A 427 21.00 -12.03 -1.88
N LYS A 428 21.39 -11.62 -3.09
CA LYS A 428 21.69 -10.24 -3.48
C LYS A 428 21.47 -10.06 -4.99
N GLY A 429 20.66 -9.08 -5.39
CA GLY A 429 20.33 -8.86 -6.81
C GLY A 429 19.64 -10.09 -7.40
N SER A 430 20.05 -10.54 -8.59
CA SER A 430 19.50 -11.75 -9.23
C SER A 430 20.05 -13.07 -8.65
N ARG A 431 20.89 -13.05 -7.61
CA ARG A 431 21.65 -14.23 -7.13
C ARG A 431 21.30 -14.64 -5.70
N VAL A 432 21.40 -15.94 -5.43
CA VAL A 432 21.23 -16.56 -4.10
C VAL A 432 22.32 -17.60 -3.84
N TRP A 433 22.67 -17.80 -2.57
CA TRP A 433 23.65 -18.80 -2.16
C TRP A 433 23.01 -19.80 -1.20
N ASP A 434 23.50 -21.04 -1.22
CA ASP A 434 23.13 -22.07 -0.24
C ASP A 434 24.02 -22.07 1.02
N THR A 435 23.78 -23.02 1.91
CA THR A 435 24.53 -23.22 3.16
C THR A 435 25.89 -23.88 2.96
N GLU A 436 26.19 -24.41 1.77
CA GLU A 436 27.51 -24.91 1.37
C GLU A 436 28.29 -23.85 0.55
N GLY A 437 27.77 -22.63 0.44
CA GLY A 437 28.38 -21.51 -0.28
C GLY A 437 28.21 -21.53 -1.80
N ARG A 438 27.40 -22.45 -2.35
CA ARG A 438 27.19 -22.58 -3.79
C ARG A 438 26.24 -21.50 -4.31
N GLU A 439 26.49 -20.99 -5.52
CA GLU A 439 25.86 -19.79 -6.07
C GLU A 439 24.87 -20.11 -7.21
N PHE A 440 23.64 -19.62 -7.08
CA PHE A 440 22.58 -19.81 -8.06
C PHE A 440 22.04 -18.48 -8.58
N LEU A 441 21.96 -18.36 -9.90
CA LEU A 441 21.29 -17.26 -10.58
C LEU A 441 19.78 -17.54 -10.65
N ASP A 442 18.98 -16.64 -10.09
CA ASP A 442 17.54 -16.82 -9.88
C ASP A 442 16.70 -16.24 -11.03
N PHE A 443 16.47 -17.05 -12.06
CA PHE A 443 15.51 -16.79 -13.14
C PHE A 443 14.08 -17.22 -12.78
N SER A 444 13.84 -17.62 -11.53
CA SER A 444 12.50 -17.79 -10.96
C SER A 444 12.00 -16.54 -10.23
N ALA A 445 12.91 -15.71 -9.70
CA ALA A 445 12.65 -14.55 -8.84
C ALA A 445 11.59 -14.83 -7.74
N GLY A 446 11.64 -15.99 -7.09
CA GLY A 446 10.61 -16.40 -6.12
C GLY A 446 9.22 -16.61 -6.72
N ILE A 447 9.15 -17.09 -7.97
CA ILE A 447 7.93 -17.17 -8.82
C ILE A 447 7.42 -15.76 -9.21
N ALA A 448 8.28 -14.94 -9.82
CA ALA A 448 8.03 -13.57 -10.29
C ALA A 448 7.75 -12.53 -9.17
N VAL A 449 8.19 -12.79 -7.94
CA VAL A 449 7.99 -11.95 -6.74
C VAL A 449 9.11 -10.91 -6.55
N ASN A 450 10.36 -11.27 -6.81
CA ASN A 450 11.52 -10.44 -6.48
C ASN A 450 11.87 -9.48 -7.62
N ALA A 451 11.00 -8.50 -7.86
CA ALA A 451 11.10 -7.50 -8.91
C ALA A 451 12.42 -6.69 -8.92
N LEU A 452 12.95 -6.34 -7.76
CA LEU A 452 14.23 -5.63 -7.56
C LEU A 452 15.36 -6.58 -7.14
N GLY A 453 15.12 -7.89 -7.21
CA GLY A 453 16.04 -8.91 -6.73
C GLY A 453 16.02 -9.11 -5.22
N HIS A 454 16.91 -9.97 -4.76
CA HIS A 454 17.11 -10.33 -3.36
C HIS A 454 17.89 -9.23 -2.63
N SER A 455 17.53 -8.97 -1.37
CA SER A 455 18.20 -8.00 -0.47
C SER A 455 18.45 -6.62 -1.09
N ASP A 456 17.42 -6.03 -1.72
CA ASP A 456 17.46 -4.65 -2.16
C ASP A 456 17.58 -3.69 -0.97
N GLU A 457 18.54 -2.76 -1.04
CA GLU A 457 18.84 -1.81 0.03
C GLU A 457 17.73 -0.79 0.24
N GLY A 458 17.01 -0.41 -0.83
CA GLY A 458 15.86 0.46 -0.74
C GLY A 458 14.72 -0.19 0.04
N VAL A 459 14.41 -1.45 -0.26
CA VAL A 459 13.40 -2.27 0.45
C VAL A 459 13.81 -2.52 1.89
N ALA A 460 15.05 -2.96 2.14
CA ALA A 460 15.56 -3.27 3.48
C ALA A 460 15.55 -2.04 4.39
N LYS A 461 15.96 -0.87 3.87
CA LYS A 461 15.90 0.40 4.60
C LYS A 461 14.45 0.79 4.94
N THR A 462 13.53 0.74 3.99
CA THR A 462 12.12 1.07 4.23
C THR A 462 11.46 0.11 5.23
N LEU A 463 11.79 -1.19 5.19
CA LEU A 463 11.37 -2.16 6.20
C LEU A 463 11.84 -1.75 7.60
N ALA A 464 13.14 -1.49 7.77
CA ALA A 464 13.71 -1.09 9.05
C ALA A 464 13.09 0.22 9.57
N GLU A 465 13.10 1.29 8.76
CA GLU A 465 12.61 2.62 9.14
C GLU A 465 11.11 2.66 9.47
N GLN A 466 10.27 1.91 8.75
CA GLN A 466 8.84 1.89 9.05
C GLN A 466 8.50 0.93 10.20
N SER A 467 9.26 -0.16 10.39
CA SER A 467 9.06 -1.06 11.53
C SER A 467 9.34 -0.37 12.88
N GLY A 468 10.33 0.53 12.93
CA GLY A 468 10.62 1.37 14.09
C GLY A 468 9.62 2.51 14.34
N LYS A 469 8.63 2.72 13.45
CA LYS A 469 7.60 3.76 13.58
C LYS A 469 6.22 3.17 13.89
N LEU A 470 5.70 2.36 12.99
CA LEU A 470 4.36 1.76 13.11
C LEU A 470 4.22 0.57 12.15
N LEU A 471 4.06 -0.63 12.70
CA LEU A 471 3.83 -1.85 11.92
C LEU A 471 2.39 -1.97 11.42
N HIS A 472 1.42 -1.74 12.31
CA HIS A 472 0.01 -2.05 12.11
C HIS A 472 -0.87 -1.17 13.02
N ALA A 473 -2.03 -0.74 12.51
CA ALA A 473 -3.05 0.01 13.25
C ALA A 473 -4.49 -0.43 12.91
N SER A 474 -4.66 -1.62 12.30
CA SER A 474 -5.89 -2.08 11.63
C SER A 474 -6.39 -1.12 10.52
N ASN A 475 -7.55 -1.44 9.94
CA ASN A 475 -8.29 -0.56 9.02
C ASN A 475 -9.33 0.33 9.73
N VAL A 476 -9.35 0.36 11.07
CA VAL A 476 -10.21 1.27 11.87
C VAL A 476 -9.62 2.69 11.94
N TYR A 477 -8.31 2.83 11.76
CA TYR A 477 -7.59 4.10 11.79
C TYR A 477 -6.86 4.33 10.47
N HIS A 478 -6.75 5.59 10.04
CA HIS A 478 -6.00 5.96 8.84
C HIS A 478 -4.49 5.84 9.06
N ASN A 479 -3.75 5.56 7.99
CA ASN A 479 -2.29 5.67 7.95
C ASN A 479 -1.82 6.30 6.64
N GLU A 480 -0.64 6.93 6.69
CA GLU A 480 -0.04 7.68 5.59
C GLU A 480 0.20 6.82 4.33
N TRP A 481 0.74 5.62 4.51
CA TRP A 481 1.27 4.82 3.41
C TRP A 481 0.19 4.13 2.57
N ALA A 482 -0.92 3.69 3.19
CA ALA A 482 -2.04 3.12 2.44
C ALA A 482 -2.64 4.15 1.45
N GLY A 483 -2.75 5.42 1.87
CA GLY A 483 -3.16 6.51 0.98
C GLY A 483 -2.18 6.72 -0.17
N LYS A 484 -0.89 6.91 0.14
CA LYS A 484 0.16 7.15 -0.86
C LYS A 484 0.33 6.03 -1.88
N LEU A 485 0.24 4.76 -1.46
CA LEU A 485 0.32 3.63 -2.39
C LEU A 485 -0.93 3.51 -3.27
N ALA A 486 -2.13 3.79 -2.72
CA ALA A 486 -3.35 3.82 -3.51
C ALA A 486 -3.31 4.94 -4.57
N GLU A 487 -2.89 6.15 -4.17
CA GLU A 487 -2.68 7.29 -5.07
C GLU A 487 -1.69 6.95 -6.20
N LEU A 488 -0.53 6.38 -5.86
CA LEU A 488 0.49 6.00 -6.85
C LEU A 488 -0.03 4.96 -7.86
N LEU A 489 -0.71 3.91 -7.39
CA LEU A 489 -1.33 2.89 -8.25
C LEU A 489 -2.38 3.48 -9.20
N VAL A 490 -3.23 4.38 -8.69
CA VAL A 490 -4.29 5.02 -9.48
C VAL A 490 -3.71 5.99 -10.51
N ASN A 491 -2.73 6.80 -10.13
CA ASN A 491 -2.10 7.78 -11.01
C ASN A 491 -1.28 7.09 -12.12
N LEU A 492 -0.47 6.07 -11.79
CA LEU A 492 0.26 5.31 -12.81
C LEU A 492 -0.70 4.59 -13.77
N THR A 493 -1.79 4.00 -13.27
CA THR A 493 -2.81 3.35 -14.15
C THR A 493 -3.49 4.32 -15.10
N ARG A 494 -3.70 5.58 -14.69
CA ARG A 494 -4.23 6.64 -15.56
C ARG A 494 -3.20 7.10 -16.61
N VAL A 495 -1.93 7.26 -16.22
CA VAL A 495 -0.86 7.78 -17.08
C VAL A 495 -0.40 6.74 -18.10
N GLU A 496 -0.15 5.50 -17.67
CA GLU A 496 0.38 4.43 -18.52
C GLU A 496 -0.71 3.58 -19.20
N GLY A 497 -1.98 3.80 -18.87
CA GLY A 497 -3.13 3.09 -19.42
C GLY A 497 -3.57 1.90 -18.55
N GLY A 498 -4.89 1.72 -18.47
CA GLY A 498 -5.54 0.63 -17.73
C GLY A 498 -6.91 1.05 -17.17
N LEU A 499 -7.74 0.08 -16.77
CA LEU A 499 -9.11 0.32 -16.24
C LEU A 499 -9.98 1.30 -17.07
N GLY A 500 -9.79 1.32 -18.39
CA GLY A 500 -10.51 2.19 -19.32
C GLY A 500 -9.86 3.56 -19.60
N TYR A 501 -8.79 3.93 -18.89
CA TYR A 501 -7.94 5.06 -19.27
C TYR A 501 -6.99 4.63 -20.41
N PRO A 502 -6.90 5.40 -21.51
CA PRO A 502 -5.90 5.20 -22.55
C PRO A 502 -4.52 5.71 -22.09
N ALA A 503 -3.45 5.08 -22.60
CA ALA A 503 -2.08 5.45 -22.25
C ALA A 503 -1.70 6.85 -22.79
N GLY A 504 -1.09 7.67 -21.93
CA GLY A 504 -0.53 8.99 -22.30
C GLY A 504 -1.50 10.17 -22.27
N GLU A 505 -2.82 9.96 -22.24
CA GLU A 505 -3.80 11.06 -22.28
C GLU A 505 -4.03 11.74 -20.92
N HIS A 506 -3.83 11.03 -19.81
CA HIS A 506 -4.12 11.54 -18.46
C HIS A 506 -2.86 11.89 -17.66
N THR A 507 -2.16 12.93 -18.09
CA THR A 507 -0.92 13.46 -17.47
C THR A 507 -1.13 14.26 -16.18
N HIS A 508 -2.39 14.50 -15.78
CA HIS A 508 -2.75 15.32 -14.63
C HIS A 508 -3.56 14.56 -13.57
N ALA A 509 -3.54 15.09 -12.35
CA ALA A 509 -4.29 14.55 -11.21
C ALA A 509 -5.80 14.41 -11.53
N PRO A 510 -6.52 13.48 -10.88
CA PRO A 510 -7.95 13.34 -11.11
C PRO A 510 -8.73 14.60 -10.70
N ALA A 511 -9.78 14.92 -11.45
CA ALA A 511 -10.93 15.63 -10.86
C ALA A 511 -11.56 14.71 -9.79
N GLU A 512 -12.22 15.28 -8.78
CA GLU A 512 -12.65 14.56 -7.57
C GLU A 512 -13.69 13.44 -7.79
N THR A 513 -14.19 13.26 -9.01
CA THR A 513 -15.24 12.29 -9.37
C THR A 513 -14.72 11.18 -10.29
N ASN A 514 -15.33 10.00 -10.21
CA ASN A 514 -15.00 8.82 -11.03
C ASN A 514 -13.50 8.39 -10.96
N ILE A 515 -12.95 8.36 -9.75
CA ILE A 515 -11.55 7.98 -9.48
C ILE A 515 -11.47 6.50 -9.05
N PRO A 516 -10.64 5.64 -9.67
CA PRO A 516 -10.44 4.27 -9.26
C PRO A 516 -10.05 4.13 -7.78
N LYS A 517 -10.45 3.02 -7.15
CA LYS A 517 -10.17 2.75 -5.72
C LYS A 517 -9.30 1.51 -5.56
N VAL A 518 -8.47 1.49 -4.52
CA VAL A 518 -7.67 0.32 -4.14
C VAL A 518 -8.16 -0.25 -2.81
N PHE A 519 -8.36 -1.56 -2.75
CA PHE A 519 -8.47 -2.32 -1.51
C PHE A 519 -7.21 -3.18 -1.32
N PHE A 520 -6.55 -3.06 -0.18
CA PHE A 520 -5.33 -3.81 0.13
C PHE A 520 -5.61 -5.10 0.91
N ALA A 521 -4.84 -6.14 0.59
CA ALA A 521 -4.83 -7.47 1.19
C ALA A 521 -3.38 -7.90 1.48
N ASN A 522 -3.17 -9.15 1.88
CA ASN A 522 -1.86 -9.71 2.26
C ASN A 522 -1.30 -10.67 1.20
N SER A 523 -2.14 -11.15 0.27
CA SER A 523 -1.74 -12.07 -0.80
C SER A 523 -2.60 -11.93 -2.05
N GLY A 524 -2.12 -12.48 -3.17
CA GLY A 524 -2.91 -12.56 -4.41
C GLY A 524 -4.17 -13.41 -4.28
N THR A 525 -4.13 -14.47 -3.47
CA THR A 525 -5.31 -15.29 -3.16
C THR A 525 -6.40 -14.49 -2.45
N GLU A 526 -6.04 -13.65 -1.47
CA GLU A 526 -7.00 -12.74 -0.82
C GLU A 526 -7.49 -11.62 -1.75
N ALA A 527 -6.62 -11.11 -2.63
CA ALA A 527 -7.01 -10.12 -3.63
C ALA A 527 -8.07 -10.70 -4.60
N ASN A 528 -7.89 -11.95 -5.05
CA ASN A 528 -8.87 -12.64 -5.88
C ASN A 528 -10.17 -12.98 -5.12
N GLU A 529 -10.12 -13.44 -3.87
CA GLU A 529 -11.33 -13.58 -3.04
C GLU A 529 -12.09 -12.25 -2.90
N GLY A 530 -11.36 -11.14 -2.70
CA GLY A 530 -11.92 -9.79 -2.68
C GLY A 530 -12.60 -9.43 -4.00
N ALA A 531 -11.91 -9.60 -5.13
CA ALA A 531 -12.42 -9.31 -6.46
C ALA A 531 -13.66 -10.14 -6.82
N LEU A 532 -13.65 -11.45 -6.52
CA LEU A 532 -14.79 -12.35 -6.75
C LEU A 532 -16.02 -11.94 -5.92
N LYS A 533 -15.83 -11.55 -4.66
CA LYS A 533 -16.90 -11.03 -3.80
C LYS A 533 -17.48 -9.71 -4.31
N ILE A 534 -16.60 -8.78 -4.71
CA ILE A 534 -16.99 -7.48 -5.28
C ILE A 534 -17.80 -7.71 -6.56
N ALA A 535 -17.27 -8.47 -7.51
CA ALA A 535 -17.92 -8.79 -8.77
C ALA A 535 -19.27 -9.49 -8.59
N ARG A 536 -19.38 -10.45 -7.65
CA ARG A 536 -20.66 -11.08 -7.32
C ARG A 536 -21.65 -10.08 -6.73
N LYS A 537 -21.24 -9.18 -5.82
CA LYS A 537 -22.13 -8.12 -5.30
C LYS A 537 -22.62 -7.20 -6.42
N VAL A 538 -21.70 -6.69 -7.25
CA VAL A 538 -22.00 -5.80 -8.38
C VAL A 538 -22.97 -6.45 -9.36
N GLY A 539 -22.78 -7.75 -9.67
CA GLY A 539 -23.72 -8.51 -10.49
C GLY A 539 -25.13 -8.55 -9.88
N LYS A 540 -25.25 -8.92 -8.59
CA LYS A 540 -26.55 -8.97 -7.91
C LYS A 540 -27.22 -7.59 -7.79
N ASP A 541 -26.45 -6.52 -7.57
CA ASP A 541 -26.95 -5.14 -7.55
C ASP A 541 -27.44 -4.69 -8.95
N ARG A 542 -26.68 -4.98 -10.01
CA ARG A 542 -27.09 -4.73 -11.42
C ARG A 542 -28.36 -5.50 -11.79
N TRP A 543 -28.47 -6.76 -11.36
CA TRP A 543 -29.68 -7.57 -11.54
C TRP A 543 -30.89 -7.01 -10.77
N ALA A 544 -30.68 -6.52 -9.54
CA ALA A 544 -31.73 -5.89 -8.74
C ALA A 544 -32.28 -4.64 -9.43
N ALA A 545 -31.38 -3.79 -9.96
CA ALA A 545 -31.76 -2.61 -10.75
C ALA A 545 -32.50 -2.98 -12.06
N LYS A 546 -32.04 -4.01 -12.79
CA LYS A 546 -32.68 -4.49 -14.04
C LYS A 546 -34.05 -5.14 -13.81
N SER A 547 -34.29 -5.75 -12.64
CA SER A 547 -35.50 -6.54 -12.34
C SER A 547 -36.52 -5.85 -11.42
N GLY A 548 -36.13 -4.77 -10.74
CA GLY A 548 -36.95 -4.13 -9.70
C GLY A 548 -37.12 -4.96 -8.41
N LYS A 549 -36.38 -6.07 -8.27
CA LYS A 549 -36.45 -6.97 -7.10
C LYS A 549 -35.23 -6.77 -6.18
N PRO A 550 -35.34 -7.05 -4.87
CA PRO A 550 -34.20 -7.01 -3.95
C PRO A 550 -33.05 -7.95 -4.39
N TRP A 551 -31.80 -7.52 -4.20
CA TRP A 551 -30.61 -8.27 -4.59
C TRP A 551 -30.48 -9.63 -3.87
N ASP A 552 -31.14 -9.80 -2.72
CA ASP A 552 -31.21 -11.02 -1.92
C ASP A 552 -32.42 -11.93 -2.29
N SER A 553 -33.22 -11.54 -3.29
CA SER A 553 -34.31 -12.39 -3.81
C SER A 553 -33.80 -13.76 -4.25
N LYS A 554 -34.61 -14.79 -4.00
CA LYS A 554 -34.39 -16.16 -4.50
C LYS A 554 -34.36 -16.26 -6.02
N ASP A 555 -34.96 -15.29 -6.72
CA ASP A 555 -34.96 -15.20 -8.18
C ASP A 555 -33.63 -14.68 -8.75
N CYS A 556 -32.69 -14.24 -7.90
CA CYS A 556 -31.45 -13.62 -8.33
C CYS A 556 -30.44 -14.65 -8.86
N SER A 557 -30.57 -14.98 -10.14
CA SER A 557 -29.68 -15.89 -10.87
C SER A 557 -28.26 -15.34 -11.08
N LYS A 558 -28.01 -14.05 -10.81
CA LYS A 558 -26.75 -13.35 -11.14
C LYS A 558 -25.60 -13.71 -10.20
N ILE A 559 -25.16 -14.96 -10.25
CA ILE A 559 -24.19 -15.56 -9.31
C ILE A 559 -23.07 -16.37 -9.98
N ARG A 560 -23.16 -16.71 -11.28
CA ARG A 560 -22.16 -17.57 -11.94
C ARG A 560 -20.85 -16.83 -12.22
N ILE A 561 -19.74 -17.58 -12.27
CA ILE A 561 -18.39 -17.03 -12.46
C ILE A 561 -17.70 -17.79 -13.57
N ALA A 562 -17.31 -17.12 -14.66
CA ALA A 562 -16.48 -17.74 -15.69
C ALA A 562 -14.98 -17.63 -15.32
N SER A 563 -14.25 -18.73 -15.51
CA SER A 563 -12.79 -18.77 -15.57
C SER A 563 -12.35 -19.73 -16.70
N PHE A 564 -11.07 -20.07 -16.77
CA PHE A 564 -10.46 -20.68 -17.95
C PHE A 564 -9.60 -21.89 -17.61
N GLU A 565 -9.53 -22.86 -18.53
CA GLU A 565 -8.61 -23.99 -18.47
C GLU A 565 -7.19 -23.52 -18.11
N GLN A 566 -6.50 -24.26 -17.23
CA GLN A 566 -5.09 -24.00 -16.84
C GLN A 566 -4.85 -22.72 -16.02
N SER A 567 -5.90 -22.02 -15.56
CA SER A 567 -5.78 -20.83 -14.70
C SER A 567 -5.19 -21.11 -13.31
N PHE A 568 -4.57 -20.09 -12.70
CA PHE A 568 -4.16 -20.13 -11.29
C PHE A 568 -4.45 -18.82 -10.56
N HIS A 569 -5.51 -18.82 -9.76
CA HIS A 569 -5.99 -17.66 -9.02
C HIS A 569 -5.82 -17.77 -7.49
N GLY A 570 -5.58 -18.98 -6.94
CA GLY A 570 -5.22 -19.11 -5.52
C GLY A 570 -5.45 -20.48 -4.90
N ARG A 571 -5.46 -20.50 -3.56
CA ARG A 571 -5.53 -21.73 -2.73
C ARG A 571 -6.60 -21.72 -1.62
N SER A 572 -7.25 -20.60 -1.35
CA SER A 572 -8.49 -20.56 -0.54
C SER A 572 -9.64 -21.17 -1.33
N ILE A 573 -10.71 -21.61 -0.67
CA ILE A 573 -11.78 -22.39 -1.32
C ILE A 573 -12.42 -21.63 -2.52
N GLY A 574 -12.67 -20.32 -2.42
CA GLY A 574 -13.21 -19.52 -3.51
C GLY A 574 -12.23 -19.35 -4.68
N ALA A 575 -11.01 -18.89 -4.40
CA ALA A 575 -9.96 -18.73 -5.41
C ALA A 575 -9.53 -20.08 -6.05
N LEU A 576 -9.62 -21.19 -5.31
CA LEU A 576 -9.39 -22.53 -5.81
C LEU A 576 -10.54 -23.03 -6.71
N SER A 577 -11.77 -22.58 -6.47
CA SER A 577 -12.93 -22.92 -7.32
C SER A 577 -12.75 -22.41 -8.76
N VAL A 578 -12.14 -21.23 -8.92
CA VAL A 578 -11.79 -20.66 -10.24
C VAL A 578 -10.40 -21.06 -10.74
N THR A 579 -9.57 -21.74 -9.95
CA THR A 579 -8.24 -22.24 -10.36
C THR A 579 -8.40 -23.59 -11.07
N ASN A 580 -8.53 -23.57 -12.40
CA ASN A 580 -8.83 -24.78 -13.17
C ASN A 580 -7.60 -25.68 -13.34
N THR A 581 -7.32 -26.47 -12.31
CA THR A 581 -6.35 -27.56 -12.35
C THR A 581 -6.83 -28.69 -11.44
N PRO A 582 -7.29 -29.85 -11.99
CA PRO A 582 -7.85 -30.93 -11.18
C PRO A 582 -6.94 -31.43 -10.05
N LYS A 583 -5.61 -31.46 -10.26
CA LYS A 583 -4.61 -31.85 -9.24
C LYS A 583 -4.57 -30.93 -8.01
N TYR A 584 -5.18 -29.74 -8.10
CA TYR A 584 -5.34 -28.80 -7.00
C TYR A 584 -6.76 -28.79 -6.44
N GLN A 585 -7.78 -29.05 -7.26
CA GLN A 585 -9.19 -28.96 -6.88
C GLN A 585 -9.74 -30.25 -6.24
N LEU A 586 -9.42 -31.42 -6.80
CA LEU A 586 -10.01 -32.70 -6.39
C LEU A 586 -9.81 -33.05 -4.91
N PRO A 587 -8.66 -32.79 -4.25
CA PRO A 587 -8.47 -33.09 -2.82
C PRO A 587 -9.34 -32.26 -1.85
N PHE A 588 -10.04 -31.23 -2.34
CA PHE A 588 -10.82 -30.29 -1.53
C PHE A 588 -12.28 -30.14 -2.04
N ALA A 589 -12.75 -31.03 -2.91
CA ALA A 589 -14.11 -31.02 -3.40
C ALA A 589 -15.13 -31.44 -2.32
N PRO A 590 -16.36 -30.90 -2.29
CA PRO A 590 -16.92 -29.91 -3.22
C PRO A 590 -16.43 -28.47 -2.97
N LEU A 591 -16.19 -27.75 -4.06
CA LEU A 591 -15.78 -26.34 -4.08
C LEU A 591 -17.00 -25.40 -4.25
N VAL A 592 -16.79 -24.09 -4.39
CA VAL A 592 -17.88 -23.12 -4.59
C VAL A 592 -18.60 -23.44 -5.91
N PRO A 593 -19.93 -23.65 -5.90
CA PRO A 593 -20.68 -23.99 -7.11
C PRO A 593 -20.92 -22.77 -8.02
N GLY A 594 -21.29 -23.04 -9.27
CA GLY A 594 -21.59 -22.02 -10.27
C GLY A 594 -20.34 -21.40 -10.91
N ILE A 595 -19.29 -22.21 -11.10
CA ILE A 595 -18.12 -21.84 -11.92
C ILE A 595 -18.27 -22.45 -13.31
N ASP A 596 -18.07 -21.62 -14.34
CA ASP A 596 -18.02 -22.04 -15.74
C ASP A 596 -16.57 -22.00 -16.23
N ILE A 597 -16.18 -22.99 -17.02
CA ILE A 597 -14.80 -23.13 -17.52
C ILE A 597 -14.80 -22.99 -19.04
N GLY A 598 -14.14 -21.94 -19.52
CA GLY A 598 -13.87 -21.72 -20.94
C GLY A 598 -12.42 -21.96 -21.30
N LYS A 599 -12.06 -21.61 -22.53
CA LYS A 599 -10.68 -21.68 -23.03
C LYS A 599 -10.23 -20.32 -23.53
N ILE A 600 -8.99 -19.93 -23.22
CA ILE A 600 -8.42 -18.67 -23.73
C ILE A 600 -8.29 -18.76 -25.26
N ASN A 601 -8.62 -17.65 -25.94
CA ASN A 601 -8.67 -17.52 -27.40
C ASN A 601 -9.75 -18.35 -28.12
N ASP A 602 -10.67 -19.02 -27.40
CA ASP A 602 -11.89 -19.57 -27.99
C ASP A 602 -12.97 -18.48 -28.10
N PHE A 603 -13.30 -18.09 -29.34
CA PHE A 603 -14.36 -17.13 -29.63
C PHE A 603 -15.76 -17.74 -29.67
N GLY A 604 -15.88 -19.03 -30.02
CA GLY A 604 -17.17 -19.68 -30.30
C GLY A 604 -18.00 -19.88 -29.04
N ASN A 605 -17.35 -20.20 -27.93
CA ASN A 605 -18.01 -20.51 -26.66
C ASN A 605 -18.36 -19.27 -25.80
N LEU A 606 -17.88 -18.07 -26.14
CA LEU A 606 -18.02 -16.86 -25.30
C LEU A 606 -19.48 -16.53 -24.90
N THR A 607 -20.44 -16.78 -25.79
CA THR A 607 -21.86 -16.49 -25.54
C THR A 607 -22.47 -17.43 -24.50
N ALA A 608 -22.07 -18.71 -24.48
CA ALA A 608 -22.54 -19.71 -23.53
C ALA A 608 -21.77 -19.65 -22.20
N LEU A 609 -20.46 -19.41 -22.26
CA LEU A 609 -19.56 -19.25 -21.10
C LEU A 609 -19.95 -18.06 -20.19
N VAL A 610 -20.41 -16.97 -20.78
CA VAL A 610 -20.72 -15.71 -20.08
C VAL A 610 -22.19 -15.37 -20.33
N GLY A 611 -23.08 -15.86 -19.46
CA GLY A 611 -24.53 -15.76 -19.59
C GLY A 611 -25.18 -14.57 -18.87
N GLU A 612 -26.50 -14.43 -19.02
CA GLU A 612 -27.32 -13.46 -18.27
C GLU A 612 -27.28 -13.70 -16.75
N ASP A 613 -26.86 -14.87 -16.28
CA ASP A 613 -26.64 -15.28 -14.89
C ASP A 613 -25.17 -15.17 -14.41
N THR A 614 -24.21 -14.92 -15.31
CA THR A 614 -22.80 -14.68 -14.95
C THR A 614 -22.62 -13.29 -14.31
N CYS A 615 -22.12 -13.25 -13.07
CA CYS A 615 -21.77 -12.00 -12.38
C CYS A 615 -20.32 -11.57 -12.61
N ALA A 616 -19.40 -12.53 -12.84
CA ALA A 616 -17.97 -12.27 -12.92
C ALA A 616 -17.30 -13.10 -14.01
N VAL A 617 -16.23 -12.57 -14.60
CA VAL A 617 -15.29 -13.29 -15.45
C VAL A 617 -13.89 -13.00 -14.93
N ILE A 618 -13.09 -14.04 -14.62
CA ILE A 618 -11.70 -13.88 -14.15
C ILE A 618 -10.72 -14.58 -15.10
N VAL A 619 -9.71 -13.84 -15.55
CA VAL A 619 -8.71 -14.30 -16.53
C VAL A 619 -7.33 -13.71 -16.24
N GLU A 620 -6.28 -14.51 -16.43
CA GLU A 620 -4.89 -14.02 -16.52
C GLU A 620 -4.62 -13.54 -17.96
N PRO A 621 -4.25 -12.27 -18.22
CA PRO A 621 -3.87 -11.80 -19.57
C PRO A 621 -2.69 -12.60 -20.18
N ILE A 622 -1.80 -13.11 -19.34
CA ILE A 622 -0.83 -14.16 -19.67
C ILE A 622 -0.83 -15.18 -18.52
N GLN A 623 -1.27 -16.42 -18.78
CA GLN A 623 -1.34 -17.49 -17.77
C GLN A 623 0.05 -17.90 -17.27
N GLY A 624 0.37 -17.52 -16.03
CA GLY A 624 1.70 -17.71 -15.48
C GLY A 624 2.00 -19.14 -15.07
N GLU A 625 1.09 -19.80 -14.34
CA GLU A 625 1.23 -21.23 -14.01
C GLU A 625 0.76 -22.15 -15.14
N GLY A 626 -0.13 -21.67 -16.03
CA GLY A 626 -0.78 -22.48 -17.05
C GLY A 626 0.09 -22.90 -18.25
N GLY A 627 1.20 -22.19 -18.51
CA GLY A 627 2.10 -22.48 -19.64
C GLY A 627 2.61 -21.26 -20.40
N ILE A 628 2.47 -20.05 -19.84
CA ILE A 628 2.72 -18.75 -20.49
C ILE A 628 1.79 -18.52 -21.70
N ASN A 629 0.55 -18.98 -21.59
CA ASN A 629 -0.48 -18.81 -22.61
C ASN A 629 -0.97 -17.35 -22.58
N ALA A 630 -0.80 -16.61 -23.68
CA ALA A 630 -1.28 -15.22 -23.79
C ALA A 630 -2.69 -15.15 -24.40
N ALA A 631 -3.52 -14.27 -23.85
CA ALA A 631 -4.79 -13.91 -24.46
C ALA A 631 -4.58 -12.93 -25.64
N SER A 632 -5.30 -13.13 -26.75
CA SER A 632 -5.24 -12.24 -27.92
C SER A 632 -6.01 -10.94 -27.65
N GLN A 633 -5.60 -9.84 -28.28
CA GLN A 633 -6.26 -8.54 -28.14
C GLN A 633 -7.71 -8.61 -28.63
N GLU A 634 -7.95 -9.27 -29.76
CA GLU A 634 -9.26 -9.45 -30.38
C GLU A 634 -10.19 -10.27 -29.48
N TRP A 635 -9.64 -11.28 -28.81
CA TRP A 635 -10.37 -12.13 -27.87
C TRP A 635 -10.67 -11.41 -26.54
N LEU A 636 -9.72 -10.66 -25.98
CA LEU A 636 -9.96 -9.82 -24.80
C LEU A 636 -11.02 -8.74 -25.09
N ALA A 637 -11.00 -8.14 -26.28
CA ALA A 637 -12.04 -7.19 -26.70
C ALA A 637 -13.40 -7.86 -26.89
N ALA A 638 -13.45 -9.10 -27.40
CA ALA A 638 -14.68 -9.89 -27.47
C ALA A 638 -15.22 -10.25 -26.08
N LEU A 639 -14.33 -10.63 -25.15
CA LEU A 639 -14.66 -10.96 -23.77
C LEU A 639 -15.20 -9.74 -23.01
N ARG A 640 -14.56 -8.57 -23.14
CA ARG A 640 -15.05 -7.27 -22.63
C ARG A 640 -16.47 -6.99 -23.11
N ARG A 641 -16.67 -6.95 -24.44
CA ARG A 641 -17.99 -6.70 -25.05
C ARG A 641 -19.06 -7.68 -24.57
N ARG A 642 -18.71 -8.96 -24.35
CA ARG A 642 -19.65 -9.94 -23.80
C ARG A 642 -19.96 -9.70 -22.33
N CYS A 643 -18.97 -9.32 -21.51
CA CYS A 643 -19.18 -8.93 -20.12
C CYS A 643 -20.13 -7.72 -20.02
N ASP A 644 -19.93 -6.71 -20.86
CA ASP A 644 -20.80 -5.52 -20.92
C ASP A 644 -22.23 -5.88 -21.31
N ALA A 645 -22.41 -6.68 -22.38
CA ALA A 645 -23.71 -7.06 -22.89
C ALA A 645 -24.61 -7.76 -21.85
N VAL A 646 -24.02 -8.55 -20.93
CA VAL A 646 -24.76 -9.21 -19.83
C VAL A 646 -24.64 -8.49 -18.49
N GLY A 647 -23.88 -7.39 -18.40
CA GLY A 647 -23.59 -6.69 -17.14
C GLY A 647 -22.76 -7.50 -16.14
N ALA A 648 -21.90 -8.41 -16.58
CA ALA A 648 -20.89 -9.05 -15.74
C ALA A 648 -19.72 -8.09 -15.42
N VAL A 649 -18.87 -8.46 -14.46
CA VAL A 649 -17.65 -7.73 -14.11
C VAL A 649 -16.42 -8.49 -14.62
N LEU A 650 -15.60 -7.83 -15.44
CA LEU A 650 -14.35 -8.40 -15.95
C LEU A 650 -13.19 -8.15 -14.99
N ILE A 651 -12.56 -9.23 -14.51
CA ILE A 651 -11.42 -9.23 -13.60
C ILE A 651 -10.20 -9.72 -14.37
N PHE A 652 -9.14 -8.90 -14.44
CA PHE A 652 -7.82 -9.39 -14.84
C PHE A 652 -6.99 -9.74 -13.60
N ASP A 653 -6.56 -10.99 -13.55
CA ASP A 653 -5.52 -11.43 -12.64
C ASP A 653 -4.16 -11.03 -13.22
N GLU A 654 -3.62 -9.94 -12.68
CA GLU A 654 -2.31 -9.40 -13.03
C GLU A 654 -1.29 -9.64 -11.90
N ILE A 655 -1.58 -10.57 -10.97
CA ILE A 655 -0.70 -10.93 -9.85
C ILE A 655 0.66 -11.42 -10.34
N GLN A 656 0.72 -12.04 -11.51
CA GLN A 656 1.95 -12.57 -12.11
C GLN A 656 2.40 -11.84 -13.39
N CYS A 657 1.51 -11.27 -14.21
CA CYS A 657 1.89 -10.60 -15.46
C CYS A 657 1.98 -9.06 -15.37
N GLY A 658 1.43 -8.45 -14.32
CA GLY A 658 1.46 -7.00 -14.14
C GLY A 658 2.72 -6.47 -13.46
N LEU A 659 2.66 -5.20 -13.06
CA LEU A 659 3.70 -4.44 -12.37
C LEU A 659 5.06 -4.51 -13.10
N TYR A 660 5.05 -4.05 -14.36
CA TYR A 660 6.20 -3.98 -15.28
C TYR A 660 6.78 -5.32 -15.74
N ARG A 661 6.21 -6.46 -15.34
CA ARG A 661 6.63 -7.79 -15.78
C ARG A 661 6.55 -8.00 -17.30
N THR A 662 5.55 -7.43 -17.97
CA THR A 662 5.43 -7.41 -19.45
C THR A 662 6.14 -6.22 -20.13
N GLY A 663 6.94 -5.43 -19.39
CA GLY A 663 7.54 -4.18 -19.86
C GLY A 663 6.63 -2.95 -19.77
N THR A 664 5.47 -3.08 -19.11
CA THR A 664 4.40 -2.08 -18.96
C THR A 664 3.72 -2.26 -17.61
N LEU A 665 3.21 -1.18 -16.98
CA LEU A 665 2.59 -1.25 -15.64
C LEU A 665 1.60 -2.40 -15.49
N TRP A 666 0.66 -2.55 -16.44
CA TRP A 666 -0.18 -3.73 -16.57
C TRP A 666 0.09 -4.42 -17.90
N ALA A 667 -0.14 -5.73 -17.99
CA ALA A 667 -0.15 -6.41 -19.27
C ALA A 667 -1.16 -5.77 -20.23
N HIS A 668 -2.33 -5.36 -19.73
CA HIS A 668 -3.32 -4.69 -20.56
C HIS A 668 -3.04 -3.21 -20.88
N SER A 669 -2.05 -2.55 -20.25
CA SER A 669 -1.81 -1.09 -20.40
C SER A 669 -1.60 -0.61 -21.84
N ALA A 670 -0.97 -1.44 -22.68
CA ALA A 670 -0.69 -1.13 -24.08
C ALA A 670 -1.78 -1.61 -25.06
N LEU A 671 -2.90 -2.14 -24.56
CA LEU A 671 -4.04 -2.55 -25.38
C LEU A 671 -5.02 -1.37 -25.55
N PRO A 672 -5.93 -1.42 -26.55
CA PRO A 672 -7.06 -0.50 -26.64
C PRO A 672 -7.98 -0.57 -25.41
N THR A 673 -8.70 0.50 -25.10
CA THR A 673 -9.50 0.60 -23.86
C THR A 673 -10.70 -0.35 -23.83
N GLU A 674 -11.16 -0.83 -25.00
CA GLU A 674 -12.12 -1.92 -25.14
C GLU A 674 -11.54 -3.31 -24.82
N CYS A 675 -10.26 -3.41 -24.43
CA CYS A 675 -9.68 -4.59 -23.78
C CYS A 675 -9.59 -4.43 -22.25
N HIS A 676 -9.87 -3.25 -21.68
CA HIS A 676 -9.57 -2.97 -20.28
C HIS A 676 -10.60 -3.58 -19.30
N PRO A 677 -10.16 -4.18 -18.18
CA PRO A 677 -11.04 -4.85 -17.22
C PRO A 677 -11.81 -3.83 -16.36
N ASP A 678 -12.70 -4.33 -15.51
CA ASP A 678 -13.37 -3.58 -14.44
C ASP A 678 -12.58 -3.61 -13.13
N ILE A 679 -11.84 -4.70 -12.92
CA ILE A 679 -11.01 -4.98 -11.75
C ILE A 679 -9.65 -5.50 -12.19
N VAL A 680 -8.58 -5.05 -11.52
CA VAL A 680 -7.23 -5.63 -11.59
C VAL A 680 -6.85 -6.17 -10.22
N THR A 681 -6.41 -7.42 -10.13
CA THR A 681 -5.78 -7.96 -8.91
C THR A 681 -4.27 -8.04 -9.07
N MET A 682 -3.56 -7.81 -7.97
CA MET A 682 -2.09 -7.73 -7.95
C MET A 682 -1.54 -8.21 -6.60
N ALA A 683 -0.30 -8.73 -6.59
CA ALA A 683 0.45 -9.08 -5.38
C ALA A 683 1.94 -9.18 -5.76
N LYS A 684 2.62 -10.28 -5.39
CA LYS A 684 3.96 -10.71 -5.84
C LYS A 684 4.99 -9.55 -5.99
N PRO A 685 5.25 -8.94 -7.17
CA PRO A 685 6.26 -7.88 -7.28
C PRO A 685 5.93 -6.59 -6.52
N LEU A 686 4.67 -6.36 -6.14
CA LEU A 686 4.20 -5.10 -5.52
C LEU A 686 5.05 -4.63 -4.33
N ALA A 687 5.56 -5.55 -3.50
CA ALA A 687 6.43 -5.22 -2.36
C ALA A 687 7.70 -6.10 -2.28
N ASN A 688 8.19 -6.57 -3.44
CA ASN A 688 9.48 -7.29 -3.59
C ASN A 688 9.75 -8.35 -2.50
N GLY A 689 8.84 -9.31 -2.35
CA GLY A 689 8.94 -10.39 -1.36
C GLY A 689 8.18 -10.17 -0.05
N TYR A 690 7.84 -8.93 0.31
CA TYR A 690 7.00 -8.69 1.49
C TYR A 690 5.51 -9.02 1.21
N PRO A 691 4.77 -9.69 2.12
CA PRO A 691 3.37 -10.04 1.90
C PRO A 691 2.46 -8.81 1.71
N ILE A 692 1.92 -8.68 0.50
CA ILE A 692 0.86 -7.74 0.13
C ILE A 692 0.05 -8.32 -1.04
N GLY A 693 -1.22 -7.93 -1.11
CA GLY A 693 -2.04 -8.01 -2.31
C GLY A 693 -2.87 -6.73 -2.44
N ALA A 694 -3.45 -6.49 -3.62
CA ALA A 694 -4.39 -5.39 -3.81
C ALA A 694 -5.41 -5.70 -4.92
N VAL A 695 -6.55 -5.03 -4.81
CA VAL A 695 -7.64 -5.02 -5.79
C VAL A 695 -7.85 -3.57 -6.21
N LEU A 696 -7.53 -3.25 -7.47
CA LEU A 696 -7.75 -1.94 -8.08
C LEU A 696 -9.05 -1.99 -8.89
N LEU A 697 -9.95 -1.05 -8.64
CA LEU A 697 -11.36 -1.06 -9.06
C LEU A 697 -11.70 0.22 -9.84
N ARG A 698 -12.46 0.13 -10.94
CA ARG A 698 -13.17 1.31 -11.48
C ARG A 698 -14.12 1.88 -10.42
N ASP A 699 -14.31 3.20 -10.39
CA ASP A 699 -15.16 3.85 -9.37
C ASP A 699 -16.60 3.31 -9.37
N ALA A 700 -17.19 3.11 -10.56
CA ALA A 700 -18.51 2.51 -10.75
C ALA A 700 -18.64 1.05 -10.24
N VAL A 701 -17.53 0.37 -9.96
CA VAL A 701 -17.49 -0.92 -9.25
C VAL A 701 -17.33 -0.69 -7.75
N ALA A 702 -16.39 0.16 -7.36
CA ALA A 702 -16.07 0.47 -5.97
C ALA A 702 -17.26 1.07 -5.20
N GLN A 703 -18.11 1.88 -5.85
CA GLN A 703 -19.33 2.46 -5.27
C GLN A 703 -20.30 1.41 -4.68
N THR A 704 -20.24 0.16 -5.14
CA THR A 704 -21.07 -0.93 -4.58
C THR A 704 -20.62 -1.40 -3.19
N MET A 705 -19.40 -1.04 -2.76
CA MET A 705 -18.76 -1.54 -1.55
C MET A 705 -18.80 -0.51 -0.42
N THR A 706 -19.68 -0.73 0.56
CA THR A 706 -19.83 0.12 1.74
C THR A 706 -19.16 -0.48 2.98
N ALA A 707 -18.98 0.34 4.03
CA ALA A 707 -18.38 -0.09 5.30
C ALA A 707 -19.04 -1.37 5.86
N GLY A 708 -18.24 -2.37 6.18
CA GLY A 708 -18.69 -3.69 6.64
C GLY A 708 -18.92 -4.73 5.54
N THR A 709 -18.98 -4.35 4.25
CA THR A 709 -19.15 -5.31 3.14
C THR A 709 -17.93 -6.22 2.95
N HIS A 710 -16.73 -5.69 3.24
CA HIS A 710 -15.48 -6.43 3.32
C HIS A 710 -14.52 -5.72 4.31
N GLY A 711 -13.29 -6.22 4.40
CA GLY A 711 -12.33 -5.88 5.44
C GLY A 711 -11.29 -6.99 5.60
N THR A 712 -10.16 -6.64 6.21
CA THR A 712 -9.03 -7.51 6.56
C THR A 712 -8.29 -6.88 7.73
N THR A 713 -7.58 -7.68 8.53
CA THR A 713 -6.77 -7.18 9.65
C THR A 713 -5.50 -6.50 9.14
N PHE A 714 -4.69 -7.22 8.36
CA PHE A 714 -3.31 -6.82 8.05
C PHE A 714 -3.14 -6.13 6.69
N GLY A 715 -4.08 -6.30 5.76
CA GLY A 715 -4.05 -5.60 4.46
C GLY A 715 -4.24 -4.09 4.67
N GLY A 716 -3.46 -3.28 3.96
CA GLY A 716 -3.42 -1.82 4.19
C GLY A 716 -2.53 -1.40 5.37
N SER A 717 -1.76 -2.32 5.95
CA SER A 717 -0.83 -2.00 7.04
C SER A 717 0.26 -1.01 6.60
N PRO A 718 0.66 -0.07 7.49
CA PRO A 718 1.66 0.94 7.17
C PRO A 718 2.99 0.36 6.65
N LEU A 719 3.45 -0.77 7.20
CA LEU A 719 4.69 -1.42 6.74
C LEU A 719 4.56 -1.95 5.30
N ALA A 720 3.52 -2.74 5.02
CA ALA A 720 3.31 -3.33 3.69
C ALA A 720 3.14 -2.23 2.62
N CYS A 721 2.36 -1.18 2.93
CA CYS A 721 2.14 -0.08 2.00
C CYS A 721 3.37 0.84 1.84
N ALA A 722 4.21 1.02 2.86
CA ALA A 722 5.47 1.77 2.72
C ALA A 722 6.45 1.06 1.78
N VAL A 723 6.62 -0.25 1.95
CA VAL A 723 7.46 -1.07 1.05
C VAL A 723 6.86 -1.09 -0.34
N GLY A 724 5.55 -1.28 -0.47
CA GLY A 724 4.87 -1.27 -1.76
C GLY A 724 5.00 0.06 -2.50
N TYR A 725 4.92 1.18 -1.80
CA TYR A 725 5.18 2.52 -2.35
C TYR A 725 6.64 2.66 -2.81
N ARG A 726 7.61 2.25 -2.00
CA ARG A 726 9.05 2.31 -2.32
C ARG A 726 9.40 1.47 -3.55
N VAL A 727 8.84 0.26 -3.66
CA VAL A 727 9.06 -0.64 -4.79
C VAL A 727 8.41 -0.07 -6.05
N LEU A 728 7.10 0.23 -6.01
CA LEU A 728 6.36 0.70 -7.19
C LEU A 728 6.91 2.02 -7.73
N SER A 729 7.30 2.96 -6.86
CA SER A 729 7.93 4.22 -7.27
C SER A 729 9.15 3.95 -8.15
N ARG A 730 10.05 3.06 -7.70
CA ARG A 730 11.27 2.70 -8.42
C ARG A 730 11.00 1.93 -9.71
N LEU A 731 10.01 1.03 -9.71
CA LEU A 731 9.62 0.32 -10.94
C LEU A 731 9.10 1.28 -12.02
N SER A 732 8.43 2.37 -11.63
CA SER A 732 7.93 3.42 -12.53
C SER A 732 8.96 4.47 -12.96
N GLU A 733 10.21 4.39 -12.49
CA GLU A 733 11.26 5.33 -12.92
C GLU A 733 11.61 5.11 -14.40
N LYS A 734 11.53 6.16 -15.23
CA LYS A 734 11.78 6.06 -16.68
C LYS A 734 13.10 5.36 -17.06
N PRO A 735 14.24 5.57 -16.37
CA PRO A 735 15.46 4.80 -16.62
C PRO A 735 15.30 3.30 -16.34
N PHE A 736 14.55 2.93 -15.30
CA PHE A 736 14.29 1.54 -14.94
C PHE A 736 13.38 0.85 -15.96
N VAL A 737 12.30 1.50 -16.38
CA VAL A 737 11.42 1.01 -17.47
C VAL A 737 12.22 0.84 -18.77
N SER A 738 13.17 1.75 -19.05
CA SER A 738 14.07 1.66 -20.21
C SER A 738 15.02 0.46 -20.10
N GLN A 739 15.59 0.19 -18.92
CA GLN A 739 16.40 -1.02 -18.66
C GLN A 739 15.59 -2.31 -18.84
N ILE A 740 14.34 -2.36 -18.37
CA ILE A 740 13.45 -3.52 -18.60
C ILE A 740 13.24 -3.73 -20.10
N ALA A 741 12.95 -2.67 -20.86
CA ALA A 741 12.74 -2.76 -22.31
C ALA A 741 14.00 -3.26 -23.04
N GLU A 742 15.18 -2.74 -22.70
CA GLU A 742 16.45 -3.17 -23.31
C GLU A 742 16.80 -4.62 -22.97
N THR A 743 16.73 -5.02 -21.70
CA THR A 743 17.14 -6.37 -21.28
C THR A 743 16.10 -7.43 -21.64
N SER A 744 14.81 -7.10 -21.68
CA SER A 744 13.78 -8.03 -22.18
C SER A 744 13.91 -8.27 -23.68
N ALA A 745 14.17 -7.23 -24.48
CA ALA A 745 14.45 -7.40 -25.92
C ALA A 745 15.70 -8.28 -26.15
N TYR A 746 16.74 -8.12 -25.32
CA TYR A 746 17.93 -8.98 -25.37
C TYR A 746 17.64 -10.44 -25.00
N LEU A 747 16.91 -10.68 -23.91
CA LEU A 747 16.52 -12.02 -23.46
C LEU A 747 15.61 -12.73 -24.47
N ILE A 748 14.64 -12.02 -25.05
CA ILE A 748 13.78 -12.55 -26.11
C ILE A 748 14.63 -12.93 -27.33
N GLY A 749 15.50 -12.04 -27.82
CA GLY A 749 16.37 -12.30 -28.96
C GLY A 749 17.35 -13.46 -28.76
N ARG A 750 17.84 -13.69 -27.52
CA ARG A 750 18.59 -14.91 -27.17
C ARG A 750 17.69 -16.16 -27.23
N LEU A 751 16.51 -16.12 -26.61
CA LEU A 751 15.58 -17.26 -26.54
C LEU A 751 15.00 -17.67 -27.90
N GLU A 752 14.75 -16.72 -28.81
CA GLU A 752 14.23 -16.98 -30.17
C GLU A 752 15.19 -17.79 -31.05
N ARG A 753 16.48 -17.88 -30.69
CA ARG A 753 17.44 -18.77 -31.35
C ARG A 753 17.25 -20.25 -30.97
N LEU A 754 16.76 -20.54 -29.77
CA LEU A 754 16.72 -21.92 -29.25
C LEU A 754 15.82 -22.85 -30.10
N PRO A 755 14.60 -22.47 -30.51
CA PRO A 755 13.79 -23.29 -31.42
C PRO A 755 14.41 -23.54 -32.79
N GLN A 756 15.33 -22.67 -33.23
CA GLN A 756 16.02 -22.79 -34.52
C GLN A 756 17.19 -23.78 -34.44
N TRP A 757 17.86 -23.85 -33.28
CA TRP A 757 18.96 -24.79 -33.05
C TRP A 757 18.50 -26.16 -32.52
N PHE A 758 17.37 -26.21 -31.81
CA PHE A 758 16.83 -27.43 -31.18
C PHE A 758 15.38 -27.76 -31.62
N PRO A 759 15.08 -27.77 -32.94
CA PRO A 759 13.70 -27.86 -33.45
C PRO A 759 12.98 -29.16 -33.06
N GLU A 760 13.71 -30.26 -32.83
CA GLU A 760 13.14 -31.56 -32.42
C GLU A 760 12.77 -31.63 -30.93
N ILE A 761 13.28 -30.70 -30.12
CA ILE A 761 13.02 -30.62 -28.67
C ILE A 761 11.94 -29.58 -28.39
N LEU A 762 11.99 -28.45 -29.11
CA LEU A 762 11.26 -27.24 -28.82
C LEU A 762 10.12 -26.97 -29.80
N GLN A 763 9.10 -26.26 -29.32
CA GLN A 763 8.05 -25.69 -30.17
C GLN A 763 8.60 -24.44 -30.90
N PRO A 764 8.09 -24.09 -32.10
CA PRO A 764 8.72 -23.07 -32.97
C PRO A 764 8.77 -21.63 -32.44
N SER A 765 8.15 -21.32 -31.31
CA SER A 765 7.98 -19.95 -30.83
C SER A 765 8.10 -19.84 -29.31
N VAL A 766 8.81 -18.81 -28.86
CA VAL A 766 8.83 -18.39 -27.45
C VAL A 766 7.46 -17.81 -27.09
N ARG A 767 6.92 -18.18 -25.93
CA ARG A 767 5.65 -17.70 -25.40
C ARG A 767 5.86 -16.51 -24.46
N GLY A 768 4.85 -15.65 -24.34
CA GLY A 768 4.88 -14.50 -23.43
C GLY A 768 5.58 -13.26 -24.01
N ARG A 769 5.98 -12.32 -23.15
CA ARG A 769 6.69 -11.07 -23.52
C ARG A 769 7.28 -10.37 -22.30
N GLY A 770 8.14 -9.38 -22.55
CA GLY A 770 8.85 -8.67 -21.48
C GLY A 770 9.75 -9.64 -20.73
N LEU A 771 9.58 -9.73 -19.41
CA LEU A 771 10.29 -10.68 -18.54
C LEU A 771 9.37 -11.77 -17.97
N ILE A 772 8.26 -12.10 -18.65
CA ILE A 772 7.49 -13.34 -18.43
C ILE A 772 7.50 -14.16 -19.72
N LEU A 773 8.41 -15.14 -19.79
CA LEU A 773 8.72 -15.87 -21.02
C LEU A 773 8.60 -17.38 -20.82
N GLY A 774 8.11 -18.07 -21.84
CA GLY A 774 7.88 -19.51 -21.84
C GLY A 774 8.56 -20.21 -23.02
N LEU A 775 9.35 -21.24 -22.74
CA LEU A 775 9.97 -22.10 -23.74
C LEU A 775 9.17 -23.40 -23.81
N GLY A 776 8.39 -23.59 -24.88
CA GLY A 776 7.54 -24.76 -25.09
C GLY A 776 8.31 -25.95 -25.66
N PHE A 777 7.98 -27.16 -25.21
CA PHE A 777 8.61 -28.43 -25.60
C PHE A 777 7.64 -29.31 -26.39
N ARG A 778 8.16 -30.18 -27.26
CA ARG A 778 7.36 -31.20 -27.95
C ARG A 778 7.10 -32.44 -27.09
N ASP A 779 7.92 -32.61 -26.07
CA ASP A 779 7.99 -33.78 -25.19
C ASP A 779 7.71 -33.31 -23.76
N LEU A 780 6.82 -34.00 -23.03
CA LEU A 780 6.29 -33.53 -21.75
C LEU A 780 7.22 -33.81 -20.57
N ASP A 781 8.21 -34.70 -20.72
CA ASP A 781 9.20 -34.98 -19.66
C ASP A 781 10.40 -34.03 -19.73
N HIS A 782 10.65 -33.42 -20.89
CA HIS A 782 11.76 -32.49 -21.11
C HIS A 782 11.75 -31.22 -20.22
N PRO A 783 10.62 -30.54 -19.93
CA PRO A 783 10.61 -29.35 -19.07
C PRO A 783 11.15 -29.62 -17.66
N GLY A 784 10.76 -30.73 -17.04
CA GLY A 784 11.26 -31.13 -15.72
C GLY A 784 12.75 -31.47 -15.76
N ARG A 785 13.18 -32.19 -16.80
CA ARG A 785 14.60 -32.52 -17.04
C ARG A 785 15.47 -31.27 -17.21
N LEU A 786 15.04 -30.29 -18.01
CA LEU A 786 15.78 -29.04 -18.20
C LEU A 786 15.89 -28.23 -16.90
N VAL A 787 14.81 -28.15 -16.09
CA VAL A 787 14.87 -27.48 -14.78
C VAL A 787 15.86 -28.16 -13.83
N GLY A 788 15.94 -29.49 -13.84
CA GLY A 788 16.96 -30.24 -13.10
C GLY A 788 18.38 -29.90 -13.57
N MET A 789 18.64 -30.01 -14.87
CA MET A 789 19.96 -29.80 -15.46
C MET A 789 20.44 -28.34 -15.36
N ALA A 790 19.54 -27.35 -15.45
CA ALA A 790 19.88 -25.95 -15.25
C ALA A 790 20.25 -25.65 -13.79
N ARG A 791 19.52 -26.24 -12.83
CA ARG A 791 19.84 -26.15 -11.39
C ARG A 791 21.21 -26.75 -11.07
N GLU A 792 21.53 -27.88 -11.71
CA GLU A 792 22.85 -28.53 -11.66
C GLU A 792 23.99 -27.71 -12.30
N ARG A 793 23.68 -26.57 -12.92
CA ARG A 793 24.62 -25.63 -13.54
C ARG A 793 24.50 -24.21 -12.97
N GLY A 794 23.86 -24.06 -11.82
CA GLY A 794 23.79 -22.78 -11.09
C GLY A 794 22.67 -21.85 -11.56
N VAL A 795 21.60 -22.35 -12.20
CA VAL A 795 20.47 -21.52 -12.69
C VAL A 795 19.13 -22.06 -12.19
N PHE A 796 18.35 -21.23 -11.49
CA PHE A 796 16.98 -21.56 -11.12
C PHE A 796 15.99 -21.07 -12.19
N ILE A 797 15.27 -22.01 -12.79
CA ILE A 797 14.13 -21.82 -13.69
C ILE A 797 12.95 -22.64 -13.20
N LEU A 798 11.74 -22.37 -13.71
CA LEU A 798 10.52 -23.07 -13.31
C LEU A 798 9.92 -23.85 -14.47
N THR A 799 9.09 -24.85 -14.20
CA THR A 799 8.10 -25.33 -15.17
C THR A 799 6.87 -24.41 -15.19
N ALA A 800 6.10 -24.47 -16.29
CA ALA A 800 4.74 -23.94 -16.38
C ALA A 800 3.89 -24.87 -17.26
N GLY A 801 2.60 -25.00 -16.94
CA GLY A 801 1.68 -25.87 -17.65
C GLY A 801 2.05 -27.35 -17.55
N LYS A 802 1.97 -28.05 -18.69
CA LYS A 802 2.48 -29.41 -18.89
C LYS A 802 3.75 -29.46 -19.74
N ASP A 803 3.97 -28.44 -20.57
CA ASP A 803 4.85 -28.52 -21.74
C ASP A 803 5.89 -27.38 -21.82
N ALA A 804 5.99 -26.52 -20.81
CA ALA A 804 6.86 -25.34 -20.88
C ALA A 804 7.82 -25.21 -19.69
N VAL A 805 9.00 -24.65 -19.97
CA VAL A 805 9.85 -23.98 -18.99
C VAL A 805 9.51 -22.49 -18.97
N ARG A 806 9.44 -21.89 -17.79
CA ARG A 806 9.15 -20.48 -17.54
C ARG A 806 10.39 -19.78 -17.00
N LEU A 807 10.68 -18.63 -17.60
CA LEU A 807 11.72 -17.69 -17.18
C LEU A 807 11.04 -16.40 -16.71
N VAL A 808 11.25 -16.05 -15.44
CA VAL A 808 10.69 -14.85 -14.77
C VAL A 808 11.74 -14.22 -13.84
N PRO A 809 12.89 -13.75 -14.36
CA PRO A 809 13.98 -13.18 -13.56
C PRO A 809 13.58 -11.88 -12.84
N SER A 810 14.44 -11.33 -12.00
CA SER A 810 14.22 -9.99 -11.44
C SER A 810 14.17 -8.92 -12.54
N LEU A 811 13.41 -7.84 -12.35
CA LEU A 811 13.23 -6.79 -13.39
C LEU A 811 14.51 -5.94 -13.58
N ASN A 812 15.40 -5.94 -12.59
CA ASN A 812 16.75 -5.37 -12.66
C ASN A 812 17.82 -6.35 -13.17
N VAL A 813 17.45 -7.50 -13.74
CA VAL A 813 18.40 -8.45 -14.34
C VAL A 813 19.27 -7.76 -15.41
N THR A 814 20.52 -8.21 -15.52
CA THR A 814 21.53 -7.65 -16.44
C THR A 814 21.72 -8.53 -17.68
N LYS A 815 22.29 -7.98 -18.76
CA LYS A 815 22.61 -8.76 -19.98
C LYS A 815 23.58 -9.91 -19.68
N ASN A 816 24.61 -9.68 -18.86
CA ASN A 816 25.58 -10.71 -18.46
C ASN A 816 24.92 -11.88 -17.69
N GLU A 817 23.85 -11.61 -16.93
CA GLU A 817 23.05 -12.63 -16.26
C GLU A 817 22.13 -13.37 -17.25
N VAL A 818 21.55 -12.67 -18.22
CA VAL A 818 20.85 -13.29 -19.36
C VAL A 818 21.80 -14.21 -20.13
N ASP A 819 23.03 -13.78 -20.42
CA ASP A 819 24.01 -14.60 -21.12
C ASP A 819 24.38 -15.86 -20.34
N PHE A 820 24.69 -15.74 -19.04
CA PHE A 820 24.94 -16.92 -18.19
C PHE A 820 23.74 -17.88 -18.16
N ALA A 821 22.52 -17.35 -17.98
CA ALA A 821 21.32 -18.17 -17.93
C ALA A 821 21.07 -18.91 -19.25
N ILE A 822 21.14 -18.22 -20.39
CA ILE A 822 20.81 -18.83 -21.69
C ILE A 822 21.93 -19.74 -22.20
N ASP A 823 23.21 -19.41 -21.98
CA ASP A 823 24.33 -20.32 -22.28
C ASP A 823 24.19 -21.68 -21.55
N VAL A 824 23.70 -21.67 -20.30
CA VAL A 824 23.39 -22.88 -19.53
C VAL A 824 22.25 -23.66 -20.17
N LEU A 825 21.16 -22.99 -20.60
CA LEU A 825 20.05 -23.67 -21.28
C LEU A 825 20.46 -24.24 -22.65
N GLU A 826 21.28 -23.53 -23.41
CA GLU A 826 21.87 -23.98 -24.69
C GLU A 826 22.70 -25.26 -24.49
N SER A 827 23.58 -25.28 -23.48
CA SER A 827 24.37 -26.47 -23.15
C SER A 827 23.47 -27.63 -22.73
N CYS A 828 22.47 -27.40 -21.88
CA CYS A 828 21.52 -28.44 -21.45
C CYS A 828 20.68 -29.01 -22.60
N LEU A 829 20.19 -28.17 -23.51
CA LEU A 829 19.43 -28.60 -24.69
C LEU A 829 20.30 -29.45 -25.63
N GLY A 830 21.57 -29.07 -25.80
CA GLY A 830 22.56 -29.85 -26.55
C GLY A 830 22.98 -31.17 -25.91
N GLU A 831 22.78 -31.36 -24.60
CA GLU A 831 22.89 -32.67 -23.93
C GLU A 831 21.60 -33.50 -24.10
N ILE A 832 20.42 -32.89 -23.93
CA ILE A 832 19.12 -33.55 -24.15
C ILE A 832 19.03 -34.11 -25.57
N GLN A 833 19.47 -33.34 -26.58
CA GLN A 833 19.48 -33.76 -27.99
C GLN A 833 20.37 -34.98 -28.23
N ARG A 834 21.58 -35.00 -27.65
CA ARG A 834 22.50 -36.14 -27.75
C ARG A 834 21.91 -37.40 -27.14
N THR A 835 21.18 -37.31 -26.03
CA THR A 835 20.50 -38.47 -25.41
C THR A 835 19.24 -38.95 -26.13
N LYS A 836 18.88 -38.37 -27.29
CA LYS A 836 17.85 -38.89 -28.21
C LYS A 836 18.43 -39.50 -29.50
N SER A 837 19.75 -39.48 -29.67
CA SER A 837 20.49 -40.05 -30.81
C SER A 837 21.24 -41.32 -30.39
#